data_AF-A0A414QCX9-F1
#
_entry.id   AF-A0A414QCX9-F1
#
_cell.length_a   1.000
_cell.length_b   1.000
_cell.length_c   1.000
_cell.angle_alpha   90.00
_cell.angle_beta   90.00
_cell.angle_gamma   90.00
#
_symmetry.space_group_name_H-M   'P 1'
#
loop_
_entity.id
_entity.type
_entity.pdbx_description
1 polymer ?
#
loop_
_entity_poly.entity_id
_entity_poly.type
_entity_poly.pdbx_seq_one_letter_code
_entity_poly.pdbx_strand_id
1 'polypeptide(L)'
;MSDRKVRMGIDVGGTHTKAVAIDNATHEIIGKSSVKTTHDDKAGVAAGVVAAFQNCLRENNIDPKDVIFVAHSTTQATNALIEGDVAKVGVVGVGPKGIGGLIAKAQTNMKDINLGSGRFIRLKNRYICDEKLSDQAVTDTIKSLVGDGAEVIVASESFGVDDMENETGICKIAKGMGLEATAASEITKLYGLTRRTRTAAINASILPKMLNTANSTEQSVKSAGVEVPLMIMRGDGGVMEISEMKKRPVLTMLSGPAASVMGSLMYLRASNGVYFEVGGTTTNIGVIKDGRPAIDYSVVGGHRTYISSLDVRVLGVAGGSMVRADKNGVKDVGPRSAHIAGLDYAVFTPEEEIVDPKVVFFSPKEGDPEDYVAIELKNGKRITITNTCAANVLGLIKPEYFAYGNANAARKAMQPLADYMGKTVEEVATQILTRAYEKIEPIIMDLADKYRLEKDQISLVGVGGGAAALIGFCSDKMGLRYSIPDNAEVISSIGVALAMVRDVVERVVPNPTPEDIRSIKAEAIDKAVESGAAADSVDVHIEIDPQTSKLTAIALGSTEVKTTDLLKECTAKEARELAAEDLKVAPSEVNEECATKNFYVFAIEGKGKHPVRILDKKGFIKVQRNDGKAILCKAGSYRNIVSQLWEELAIYQQDAILRPDYYICAGARVMDFSGSVDLDKIMMLMEVEMQMIDPGDDVIIVGAKNSL
;
A
#
# COMPACT_ATOMS: atom_id res chain seq x y z
N MET A 1 -21.07 6.52 31.91
CA MET A 1 -19.97 6.67 30.94
C MET A 1 -20.13 5.54 29.95
N SER A 2 -20.27 5.82 28.66
CA SER A 2 -20.42 4.74 27.68
C SER A 2 -19.11 3.96 27.63
N ASP A 3 -19.21 2.64 27.66
CA ASP A 3 -18.11 1.66 27.54
C ASP A 3 -17.56 1.64 26.09
N ARG A 4 -17.21 2.82 25.58
CA ARG A 4 -16.85 3.05 24.17
C ARG A 4 -15.40 2.64 23.98
N LYS A 5 -15.15 1.77 23.00
CA LYS A 5 -13.80 1.37 22.62
C LYS A 5 -13.35 2.14 21.39
N VAL A 6 -12.08 2.55 21.36
CA VAL A 6 -11.54 3.45 20.35
C VAL A 6 -10.33 2.84 19.65
N ARG A 7 -10.31 2.94 18.32
CA ARG A 7 -9.15 2.67 17.48
C ARG A 7 -8.52 3.98 17.04
N MET A 8 -7.21 4.10 17.13
CA MET A 8 -6.49 5.31 16.70
C MET A 8 -5.48 4.99 15.61
N GLY A 9 -5.53 5.76 14.54
CA GLY A 9 -4.58 5.68 13.43
C GLY A 9 -3.86 6.98 13.24
N ILE A 10 -2.54 6.91 13.09
CA ILE A 10 -1.68 8.08 12.93
C ILE A 10 -0.90 7.94 11.63
N ASP A 11 -0.98 8.95 10.76
CA ASP A 11 -0.22 9.00 9.52
C ASP A 11 0.79 10.15 9.55
N VAL A 12 2.06 9.81 9.32
CA VAL A 12 3.17 10.76 9.25
C VAL A 12 3.48 11.08 7.80
N GLY A 13 2.79 12.09 7.27
CA GLY A 13 3.03 12.62 5.94
C GLY A 13 4.24 13.58 5.87
N GLY A 14 4.61 13.96 4.65
CA GLY A 14 5.71 14.91 4.42
C GLY A 14 5.44 16.33 4.92
N THR A 15 4.18 16.77 4.95
CA THR A 15 3.80 18.15 5.36
C THR A 15 3.04 18.19 6.67
N HIS A 16 2.12 17.24 6.89
CA HIS A 16 1.29 17.16 8.08
C HIS A 16 1.33 15.75 8.66
N THR A 17 1.28 15.68 9.99
CA THR A 17 1.02 14.46 10.75
C THR A 17 -0.43 14.50 11.20
N LYS A 18 -1.20 13.45 10.90
CA LYS A 18 -2.65 13.40 11.13
C LYS A 18 -2.98 12.22 12.03
N ALA A 19 -3.89 12.43 12.98
CA ALA A 19 -4.44 11.39 13.84
C ALA A 19 -5.96 11.34 13.69
N VAL A 20 -6.50 10.12 13.63
CA VAL A 20 -7.94 9.86 13.58
C VAL A 20 -8.28 8.87 14.68
N ALA A 21 -9.38 9.14 15.40
CA ALA A 21 -10.00 8.24 16.35
C ALA A 21 -11.31 7.71 15.76
N ILE A 22 -11.49 6.40 15.82
CA ILE A 22 -12.65 5.67 15.29
C ILE A 22 -13.30 4.89 16.42
N ASP A 23 -14.62 4.98 16.54
CA ASP A 23 -15.40 4.12 17.43
C ASP A 23 -15.36 2.67 16.92
N ASN A 24 -14.91 1.74 17.76
CA ASN A 24 -14.65 0.36 17.33
C ASN A 24 -15.91 -0.41 16.92
N ALA A 25 -17.10 -0.02 17.40
CA ALA A 25 -18.35 -0.73 17.10
C ALA A 25 -19.07 -0.16 15.88
N THR A 26 -19.04 1.16 15.72
CA THR A 26 -19.77 1.87 14.66
C THR A 26 -18.92 2.23 13.46
N HIS A 27 -17.59 2.26 13.63
CA HIS A 27 -16.62 2.75 12.66
C HIS A 27 -16.75 4.24 12.30
N GLU A 28 -17.52 4.98 13.08
CA GLU A 28 -17.63 6.42 12.89
C GLU A 28 -16.36 7.11 13.39
N ILE A 29 -15.94 8.15 12.65
CA ILE A 29 -14.85 9.01 13.08
C ILE A 29 -15.36 9.86 14.24
N ILE A 30 -14.78 9.67 15.42
CA ILE A 30 -15.12 10.39 16.64
C ILE A 30 -14.10 11.46 17.01
N GLY A 31 -12.97 11.51 16.31
CA GLY A 31 -11.96 12.54 16.51
C GLY A 31 -10.97 12.64 15.37
N LYS A 32 -10.50 13.85 15.13
CA LYS A 32 -9.42 14.16 14.18
C LYS A 32 -8.47 15.15 14.81
N SER A 33 -7.21 15.09 14.40
CA SER A 33 -6.19 16.07 14.72
C SER A 33 -5.17 16.14 13.60
N SER A 34 -4.63 17.32 13.35
CA SER A 34 -3.60 17.55 12.33
C SER A 34 -2.61 18.58 12.82
N VAL A 35 -1.33 18.25 12.73
CA VAL A 35 -0.22 19.16 13.06
C VAL A 35 0.80 19.18 11.92
N LYS A 36 1.65 20.20 11.87
CA LYS A 36 2.75 20.24 10.89
C LYS A 36 3.79 19.17 11.22
N THR A 37 4.30 18.47 10.22
CA THR A 37 5.33 17.44 10.43
C THR A 37 6.64 18.08 10.91
N THR A 38 7.25 17.48 11.94
CA THR A 38 8.42 18.03 12.67
C THR A 38 9.75 17.44 12.19
N HIS A 39 10.07 17.55 10.90
CA HIS A 39 11.30 16.95 10.33
C HIS A 39 12.59 17.43 11.03
N ASP A 40 12.64 18.71 11.41
CA ASP A 40 13.83 19.36 11.98
C ASP A 40 13.86 19.38 13.52
N ASP A 41 12.90 18.73 14.19
CA ASP A 41 12.91 18.64 15.65
C ASP A 41 14.01 17.68 16.14
N LYS A 42 14.50 17.85 17.37
CA LYS A 42 15.49 16.96 17.98
C LYS A 42 14.98 15.52 18.13
N ALA A 43 13.68 15.35 18.35
CA ALA A 43 13.00 14.06 18.36
C ALA A 43 12.48 13.66 16.96
N GLY A 44 12.79 14.44 15.93
CA GLY A 44 12.35 14.24 14.56
C GLY A 44 10.82 14.22 14.44
N VAL A 45 10.30 13.37 13.55
CA VAL A 45 8.87 13.25 13.30
C VAL A 45 8.04 12.74 14.49
N ALA A 46 8.69 12.16 15.51
CA ALA A 46 8.01 11.63 16.68
C ALA A 46 7.28 12.74 17.45
N ALA A 47 7.85 13.94 17.56
CA ALA A 47 7.21 15.08 18.23
C ALA A 47 5.84 15.43 17.62
N GLY A 48 5.75 15.50 16.29
CA GLY A 48 4.49 15.71 15.58
C GLY A 48 3.48 14.58 15.79
N VAL A 49 3.95 13.32 15.87
CA VAL A 49 3.09 12.17 16.21
C VAL A 49 2.48 12.32 17.61
N VAL A 50 3.30 12.64 18.61
CA VAL A 50 2.82 12.85 19.99
C VAL A 50 1.76 13.95 20.04
N ALA A 51 2.07 15.09 19.41
CA ALA A 51 1.18 16.24 19.42
C ALA A 51 -0.16 15.92 18.74
N ALA A 52 -0.13 15.28 17.56
CA ALA A 52 -1.35 14.88 16.85
C ALA A 52 -2.21 13.94 17.70
N PHE A 53 -1.58 12.93 18.31
CA PHE A 53 -2.23 11.93 19.15
C PHE A 53 -2.87 12.54 20.40
N GLN A 54 -2.10 13.30 21.19
CA GLN A 54 -2.59 13.92 22.42
C GLN A 54 -3.68 14.97 22.16
N ASN A 55 -3.55 15.75 21.09
CA ASN A 55 -4.58 16.68 20.67
C ASN A 55 -5.87 15.93 20.29
N CYS A 56 -5.76 14.82 19.57
CA CYS A 56 -6.92 13.99 19.20
C CYS A 56 -7.66 13.46 20.44
N LEU A 57 -6.94 12.96 21.44
CA LEU A 57 -7.55 12.51 22.70
C LEU A 57 -8.23 13.67 23.45
N ARG A 58 -7.49 14.77 23.67
CA ARG A 58 -7.95 15.91 24.48
C ARG A 58 -9.11 16.66 23.85
N GLU A 59 -9.02 16.98 22.55
CA GLU A 59 -10.01 17.81 21.85
C GLU A 59 -11.33 17.07 21.63
N ASN A 60 -11.31 15.73 21.68
CA ASN A 60 -12.49 14.88 21.46
C ASN A 60 -12.96 14.14 22.74
N ASN A 61 -12.43 14.50 23.91
CA ASN A 61 -12.78 13.91 25.22
C ASN A 61 -12.71 12.37 25.25
N ILE A 62 -11.63 11.80 24.71
CA ILE A 62 -11.39 10.35 24.70
C ILE A 62 -10.50 9.99 25.90
N ASP A 63 -10.94 9.05 26.75
CA ASP A 63 -10.11 8.52 27.82
C ASP A 63 -9.04 7.59 27.20
N PRO A 64 -7.74 7.75 27.51
CA PRO A 64 -6.69 6.83 27.06
C PRO A 64 -6.99 5.35 27.33
N LYS A 65 -7.78 5.02 28.37
CA LYS A 65 -8.18 3.65 28.70
C LYS A 65 -9.19 3.04 27.74
N ASP A 66 -9.91 3.88 27.00
CA ASP A 66 -10.87 3.45 25.97
C ASP A 66 -10.15 3.02 24.69
N VAL A 67 -8.86 3.36 24.53
CA VAL A 67 -8.07 3.06 23.34
C VAL A 67 -7.64 1.60 23.35
N ILE A 68 -8.20 0.81 22.43
CA ILE A 68 -7.93 -0.63 22.30
C ILE A 68 -6.98 -0.98 21.15
N PHE A 69 -6.69 -0.01 20.27
CA PHE A 69 -5.80 -0.19 19.14
C PHE A 69 -5.14 1.14 18.79
N VAL A 70 -3.83 1.14 18.64
CA VAL A 70 -3.06 2.29 18.11
C VAL A 70 -2.10 1.80 17.06
N ALA A 71 -2.17 2.38 15.87
CA ALA A 71 -1.23 2.11 14.80
C ALA A 71 -0.67 3.41 14.22
N HIS A 72 0.52 3.33 13.63
CA HIS A 72 1.07 4.44 12.86
C HIS A 72 1.69 4.00 11.52
N SER A 73 1.55 4.84 10.50
CA SER A 73 2.28 4.79 9.23
C SER A 73 3.35 5.86 9.16
N THR A 74 4.45 5.57 8.47
CA THR A 74 5.58 6.50 8.36
C THR A 74 6.30 6.41 7.02
N THR A 75 6.71 7.56 6.51
CA THR A 75 7.49 7.70 5.28
C THR A 75 9.01 7.57 5.51
N GLN A 76 9.45 7.38 6.76
CA GLN A 76 10.87 7.40 7.13
C GLN A 76 11.71 6.34 6.40
N ALA A 77 11.20 5.12 6.21
CA ALA A 77 11.94 4.06 5.50
C ALA A 77 12.21 4.43 4.04
N THR A 78 11.18 4.90 3.35
CA THR A 78 11.27 5.34 1.95
C THR A 78 12.20 6.56 1.82
N ASN A 79 12.09 7.53 2.72
CA ASN A 79 12.95 8.72 2.68
C ASN A 79 14.42 8.40 2.96
N ALA A 80 14.71 7.54 3.95
CA ALA A 80 16.07 7.09 4.24
C ALA A 80 16.75 6.48 2.99
N LEU A 81 16.02 5.65 2.24
CA LEU A 81 16.52 5.04 1.00
C LEU A 81 16.66 6.06 -0.15
N ILE A 82 15.79 7.06 -0.25
CA ILE A 82 15.90 8.10 -1.29
C ILE A 82 17.08 9.03 -1.02
N GLU A 83 17.23 9.46 0.23
CA GLU A 83 18.23 10.42 0.69
C GLU A 83 19.62 9.77 0.87
N GLY A 84 19.65 8.45 1.05
CA GLY A 84 20.87 7.71 1.38
C GLY A 84 21.28 7.85 2.84
N ASP A 85 20.36 8.25 3.72
CA ASP A 85 20.53 8.28 5.18
C ASP A 85 20.35 6.87 5.75
N VAL A 86 21.32 6.00 5.45
CA VAL A 86 21.28 4.56 5.74
C VAL A 86 22.61 4.11 6.32
N ALA A 87 22.54 3.11 7.21
CA ALA A 87 23.71 2.52 7.85
C ALA A 87 24.56 1.74 6.85
N LYS A 88 25.88 1.77 7.03
CA LYS A 88 26.83 0.92 6.30
C LYS A 88 26.70 -0.53 6.76
N VAL A 89 26.62 -1.47 5.81
CA VAL A 89 26.28 -2.86 6.11
C VAL A 89 27.50 -3.77 5.99
N GLY A 90 27.74 -4.58 7.02
CA GLY A 90 28.67 -5.70 6.99
C GLY A 90 27.95 -7.01 6.66
N VAL A 91 28.27 -7.62 5.53
CA VAL A 91 27.70 -8.91 5.09
C VAL A 91 28.63 -10.05 5.48
N VAL A 92 28.13 -10.99 6.26
CA VAL A 92 28.74 -12.28 6.57
C VAL A 92 28.06 -13.35 5.71
N GLY A 93 28.73 -13.71 4.61
CA GLY A 93 28.33 -14.85 3.79
C GLY A 93 28.78 -16.17 4.41
N VAL A 94 27.92 -17.18 4.39
CA VAL A 94 28.24 -18.55 4.81
C VAL A 94 27.90 -19.53 3.70
N GLY A 95 28.69 -20.60 3.58
CA GLY A 95 28.38 -21.68 2.67
C GLY A 95 29.42 -22.79 2.69
N PRO A 96 29.21 -23.85 1.89
CA PRO A 96 30.01 -25.07 1.95
C PRO A 96 31.42 -24.86 1.40
N LYS A 97 32.24 -25.90 1.52
CA LYS A 97 33.53 -25.98 0.82
C LYS A 97 33.37 -26.28 -0.67
N GLY A 98 34.45 -26.11 -1.43
CA GLY A 98 34.51 -26.50 -2.84
C GLY A 98 33.79 -25.54 -3.78
N ILE A 99 33.30 -26.07 -4.91
CA ILE A 99 32.69 -25.26 -5.99
C ILE A 99 31.45 -24.53 -5.49
N GLY A 100 30.60 -25.19 -4.69
CA GLY A 100 29.43 -24.57 -4.05
C GLY A 100 29.81 -23.36 -3.21
N GLY A 101 30.89 -23.47 -2.43
CA GLY A 101 31.44 -22.36 -1.64
C GLY A 101 31.97 -21.19 -2.46
N LEU A 102 32.62 -21.47 -3.59
CA LEU A 102 33.09 -20.42 -4.50
C LEU A 102 31.92 -19.62 -5.09
N ILE A 103 30.84 -20.33 -5.47
CA ILE A 103 29.61 -19.71 -5.97
C ILE A 103 28.94 -18.89 -4.86
N ALA A 104 28.75 -19.47 -3.67
CA ALA A 104 28.16 -18.79 -2.52
C ALA A 104 28.94 -17.53 -2.17
N LYS A 105 30.27 -17.61 -2.06
CA LYS A 105 31.16 -16.48 -1.81
C LYS A 105 31.03 -15.39 -2.86
N ALA A 106 30.90 -15.74 -4.14
CA ALA A 106 30.68 -14.76 -5.20
C ALA A 106 29.29 -14.11 -5.10
N GLN A 107 28.25 -14.89 -4.79
CA GLN A 107 26.87 -14.44 -4.70
C GLN A 107 26.59 -13.56 -3.48
N THR A 108 27.33 -13.75 -2.38
CA THR A 108 27.27 -12.91 -1.17
C THR A 108 28.25 -11.75 -1.20
N ASN A 109 29.22 -11.72 -2.13
CA ASN A 109 30.14 -10.60 -2.30
C ASN A 109 29.48 -9.47 -3.09
N MET A 110 28.60 -8.73 -2.42
CA MET A 110 27.77 -7.70 -3.02
C MET A 110 28.55 -6.40 -3.24
N LYS A 111 28.34 -5.77 -4.39
CA LYS A 111 28.75 -4.37 -4.61
C LYS A 111 27.79 -3.43 -3.87
N ASP A 112 28.25 -2.22 -3.59
CA ASP A 112 27.40 -1.14 -3.09
C ASP A 112 26.10 -1.05 -3.90
N ILE A 113 24.98 -0.91 -3.20
CA ILE A 113 23.65 -0.91 -3.80
C ILE A 113 23.33 0.53 -4.20
N ASN A 114 23.12 0.76 -5.49
CA ASN A 114 22.70 2.07 -5.99
C ASN A 114 21.22 2.26 -5.67
N LEU A 115 20.87 3.38 -5.05
CA LEU A 115 19.50 3.72 -4.67
C LEU A 115 18.74 4.43 -5.80
N GLY A 116 19.36 4.58 -6.99
CA GLY A 116 18.78 5.22 -8.17
C GLY A 116 18.85 6.76 -8.15
N SER A 117 19.07 7.36 -6.98
CA SER A 117 19.23 8.80 -6.77
C SER A 117 20.69 9.28 -6.82
N GLY A 118 21.63 8.42 -7.21
CA GLY A 118 23.07 8.67 -7.07
C GLY A 118 23.60 8.45 -5.64
N ARG A 119 22.75 7.99 -4.73
CA ARG A 119 23.09 7.56 -3.37
C ARG A 119 23.31 6.05 -3.32
N PHE A 120 24.01 5.56 -2.28
CA PHE A 120 24.42 4.17 -2.17
C PHE A 120 24.31 3.62 -0.76
N ILE A 121 23.84 2.37 -0.62
CA ILE A 121 24.11 1.56 0.57
C ILE A 121 25.52 0.99 0.42
N ARG A 122 26.42 1.36 1.35
CA ARG A 122 27.80 0.90 1.35
C ARG A 122 27.91 -0.48 1.99
N LEU A 123 28.53 -1.42 1.28
CA LEU A 123 28.66 -2.80 1.73
C LEU A 123 30.12 -3.18 1.98
N LYS A 124 30.35 -3.95 3.04
CA LYS A 124 31.60 -4.67 3.30
C LYS A 124 31.28 -6.15 3.45
N ASN A 125 31.89 -6.99 2.64
CA ASN A 125 31.58 -8.42 2.63
C ASN A 125 32.73 -9.21 3.26
N ARG A 126 32.38 -10.26 4.01
CA ARG A 126 33.25 -11.35 4.45
C ARG A 126 32.56 -12.68 4.16
N TYR A 127 33.34 -13.75 4.11
CA TYR A 127 32.82 -15.08 3.86
C TYR A 127 33.47 -16.08 4.82
N ILE A 128 32.65 -16.91 5.44
CA ILE A 128 33.07 -18.00 6.32
C ILE A 128 32.64 -19.32 5.67
N CYS A 129 33.56 -20.28 5.61
CA CYS A 129 33.20 -21.65 5.24
C CYS A 129 32.52 -22.32 6.43
N ASP A 130 31.40 -22.99 6.22
CA ASP A 130 30.64 -23.74 7.24
C ASP A 130 31.52 -24.62 8.16
N GLU A 131 32.47 -25.39 7.62
CA GLU A 131 33.42 -26.23 8.38
C GLU A 131 34.27 -25.43 9.40
N LYS A 132 34.39 -24.13 9.22
CA LYS A 132 35.19 -23.21 10.06
C LYS A 132 34.31 -22.28 10.90
N LEU A 133 32.99 -22.44 10.84
CA LEU A 133 32.07 -21.61 11.59
C LEU A 133 32.22 -21.92 13.09
N SER A 134 32.51 -20.87 13.86
CA SER A 134 32.62 -20.92 15.32
C SER A 134 32.36 -19.53 15.86
N ASP A 135 31.92 -19.43 17.12
CA ASP A 135 31.63 -18.15 17.77
C ASP A 135 32.83 -17.18 17.69
N GLN A 136 34.05 -17.70 17.84
CA GLN A 136 35.27 -16.91 17.73
C GLN A 136 35.50 -16.41 16.30
N ALA A 137 35.37 -17.29 15.29
CA ALA A 137 35.53 -16.89 13.89
C ALA A 137 34.48 -15.86 13.46
N VAL A 138 33.24 -16.00 13.93
CA VAL A 138 32.16 -15.03 13.71
C VAL A 138 32.49 -13.69 14.38
N THR A 139 32.91 -13.72 15.65
CA THR A 139 33.29 -12.52 16.40
C THR A 139 34.42 -11.75 15.71
N ASP A 140 35.47 -12.44 15.26
CA ASP A 140 36.61 -11.82 14.59
C ASP A 140 36.22 -11.26 13.22
N THR A 141 35.33 -11.95 12.50
CA THR A 141 34.76 -11.48 11.24
C THR A 141 33.95 -10.19 11.44
N ILE A 142 33.09 -10.16 12.46
CA ILE A 142 32.28 -8.98 12.80
C ILE A 142 33.20 -7.81 13.20
N LYS A 143 34.22 -8.04 14.04
CA LYS A 143 35.20 -7.01 14.42
C LYS A 143 35.92 -6.44 13.19
N SER A 144 36.31 -7.29 12.23
CA SER A 144 36.92 -6.83 10.97
C SER A 144 35.97 -5.97 10.14
N LEU A 145 34.68 -6.34 10.06
CA LEU A 145 33.67 -5.56 9.35
C LEU A 145 33.44 -4.19 10.00
N VAL A 146 33.33 -4.15 11.34
CA VAL A 146 33.21 -2.90 12.11
C VAL A 146 34.45 -2.02 11.95
N GLY A 147 35.65 -2.62 11.93
CA GLY A 147 36.90 -1.91 11.64
C GLY A 147 36.93 -1.25 10.26
N ASP A 148 36.22 -1.83 9.28
CA ASP A 148 36.02 -1.25 7.94
C ASP A 148 34.84 -0.27 7.87
N GLY A 149 34.19 0.01 9.00
CA GLY A 149 33.11 0.98 9.14
C GLY A 149 31.70 0.42 8.97
N ALA A 150 31.48 -0.89 9.10
CA ALA A 150 30.13 -1.45 9.17
C ALA A 150 29.43 -1.04 10.48
N GLU A 151 28.17 -0.63 10.38
CA GLU A 151 27.33 -0.18 11.50
C GLU A 151 26.25 -1.21 11.85
N VAL A 152 25.88 -2.06 10.89
CA VAL A 152 24.90 -3.16 11.03
C VAL A 152 25.40 -4.42 10.33
N ILE A 153 24.94 -5.58 10.77
CA ILE A 153 25.38 -6.89 10.26
C ILE A 153 24.27 -7.63 9.51
N VAL A 154 24.61 -8.28 8.41
CA VAL A 154 23.75 -9.22 7.69
C VAL A 154 24.41 -10.58 7.67
N ALA A 155 23.68 -11.62 8.08
CA ALA A 155 24.08 -13.01 7.87
C ALA A 155 23.29 -13.60 6.70
N SER A 156 23.99 -14.22 5.74
CA SER A 156 23.36 -14.85 4.59
C SER A 156 24.09 -16.13 4.19
N GLU A 157 23.38 -17.24 4.25
CA GLU A 157 23.90 -18.57 3.98
C GLU A 157 23.29 -19.18 2.71
N SER A 158 24.09 -19.91 1.93
CA SER A 158 23.58 -20.77 0.86
C SER A 158 22.69 -21.86 1.44
N PHE A 159 21.46 -22.02 0.93
CA PHE A 159 20.46 -22.94 1.48
C PHE A 159 19.97 -22.59 2.90
N GLY A 160 20.24 -21.36 3.38
CA GLY A 160 19.77 -20.93 4.69
C GLY A 160 18.23 -20.89 4.83
N VAL A 161 17.48 -20.97 3.72
CA VAL A 161 16.01 -21.07 3.76
C VAL A 161 15.55 -22.40 4.37
N ASP A 162 16.35 -23.45 4.17
CA ASP A 162 16.11 -24.82 4.61
C ASP A 162 16.50 -24.97 6.10
N ASP A 163 17.58 -24.32 6.53
CA ASP A 163 18.04 -24.24 7.92
C ASP A 163 18.61 -22.85 8.24
N MET A 164 18.11 -22.21 9.30
CA MET A 164 18.46 -20.84 9.69
C MET A 164 19.44 -20.77 10.87
N GLU A 165 19.90 -21.89 11.41
CA GLU A 165 20.67 -21.94 12.65
C GLU A 165 21.94 -21.06 12.57
N ASN A 166 22.71 -21.16 11.49
CA ASN A 166 23.94 -20.38 11.34
C ASN A 166 23.66 -18.88 11.17
N GLU A 167 22.66 -18.51 10.37
CA GLU A 167 22.31 -17.10 10.16
C GLU A 167 21.83 -16.44 11.47
N THR A 168 20.97 -17.12 12.22
CA THR A 168 20.45 -16.64 13.50
C THR A 168 21.52 -16.64 14.59
N GLY A 169 22.42 -17.62 14.60
CA GLY A 169 23.60 -17.67 15.48
C GLY A 169 24.54 -16.49 15.27
N ILE A 170 24.87 -16.16 14.02
CA ILE A 170 25.68 -14.97 13.70
C ILE A 170 24.99 -13.69 14.19
N CYS A 171 23.68 -13.56 13.96
CA CYS A 171 22.90 -12.40 14.40
C CYS A 171 22.90 -12.27 15.93
N LYS A 172 22.81 -13.39 16.66
CA LYS A 172 22.86 -13.41 18.14
C LYS A 172 24.20 -12.90 18.65
N ILE A 173 25.32 -13.30 18.04
CA ILE A 173 26.66 -12.82 18.40
C ILE A 173 26.79 -11.32 18.11
N ALA A 174 26.36 -10.86 16.93
CA ALA A 174 26.38 -9.44 16.58
C ALA A 174 25.57 -8.59 17.57
N LYS A 175 24.36 -9.03 17.93
CA LYS A 175 23.52 -8.38 18.95
C LYS A 175 24.19 -8.37 20.34
N GLY A 176 24.85 -9.46 20.73
CA GLY A 176 25.66 -9.52 21.95
C GLY A 176 26.83 -8.53 21.97
N MET A 177 27.30 -8.09 20.79
CA MET A 177 28.32 -7.05 20.64
C MET A 177 27.73 -5.63 20.54
N GLY A 178 26.42 -5.46 20.68
CA GLY A 178 25.73 -4.17 20.59
C GLY A 178 25.46 -3.69 19.16
N LEU A 179 25.51 -4.58 18.17
CA LEU A 179 25.20 -4.28 16.78
C LEU A 179 23.82 -4.81 16.41
N GLU A 180 23.08 -4.05 15.60
CA GLU A 180 21.88 -4.56 14.96
C GLU A 180 22.24 -5.55 13.85
N ALA A 181 21.44 -6.62 13.73
CA ALA A 181 21.72 -7.70 12.80
C ALA A 181 20.47 -8.33 12.20
N THR A 182 20.59 -8.74 10.93
CA THR A 182 19.51 -9.35 10.13
C THR A 182 19.95 -10.68 9.54
N ALA A 183 19.14 -11.73 9.75
CA ALA A 183 19.27 -13.01 9.06
C ALA A 183 18.48 -12.97 7.74
N ALA A 184 19.11 -13.32 6.61
CA ALA A 184 18.48 -13.24 5.30
C ALA A 184 17.23 -14.14 5.17
N SER A 185 17.23 -15.30 5.83
CA SER A 185 16.10 -16.24 5.87
C SER A 185 14.95 -15.84 6.77
N GLU A 186 15.16 -14.90 7.68
CA GLU A 186 14.07 -14.36 8.49
C GLU A 186 13.19 -13.39 7.69
N ILE A 187 13.74 -12.81 6.61
CA ILE A 187 12.99 -11.90 5.72
C ILE A 187 12.19 -12.67 4.68
N THR A 188 12.79 -13.69 4.06
CA THR A 188 12.12 -14.49 3.03
C THR A 188 12.65 -15.92 2.97
N LYS A 189 11.72 -16.85 2.73
CA LYS A 189 11.98 -18.27 2.53
C LYS A 189 12.16 -18.66 1.05
N LEU A 190 12.20 -17.69 0.14
CA LEU A 190 12.43 -17.93 -1.28
C LEU A 190 13.92 -18.12 -1.61
N TYR A 191 14.24 -19.03 -2.53
CA TYR A 191 15.60 -19.23 -3.02
C TYR A 191 16.14 -18.00 -3.78
N GLY A 192 17.45 -17.99 -4.04
CA GLY A 192 18.15 -16.93 -4.78
C GLY A 192 19.04 -16.09 -3.88
N LEU A 193 20.21 -16.64 -3.54
CA LEU A 193 21.16 -16.10 -2.55
C LEU A 193 21.48 -14.62 -2.78
N THR A 194 21.87 -14.21 -3.98
CA THR A 194 22.18 -12.80 -4.28
C THR A 194 21.01 -11.84 -4.03
N ARG A 195 19.77 -12.22 -4.39
CA ARG A 195 18.58 -11.37 -4.18
C ARG A 195 18.20 -11.32 -2.70
N ARG A 196 18.35 -12.44 -1.99
CA ARG A 196 18.20 -12.53 -0.53
C ARG A 196 19.21 -11.67 0.21
N THR A 197 20.51 -11.83 -0.05
CA THR A 197 21.57 -11.02 0.56
C THR A 197 21.32 -9.53 0.31
N ARG A 198 20.91 -9.16 -0.91
CA ARG A 198 20.57 -7.77 -1.24
C ARG A 198 19.37 -7.26 -0.44
N THR A 199 18.32 -8.06 -0.34
CA THR A 199 17.10 -7.71 0.42
C THR A 199 17.42 -7.53 1.89
N ALA A 200 18.25 -8.43 2.46
CA ALA A 200 18.72 -8.35 3.83
C ALA A 200 19.62 -7.13 4.08
N ALA A 201 20.48 -6.78 3.13
CA ALA A 201 21.29 -5.56 3.21
C ALA A 201 20.44 -4.29 3.20
N ILE A 202 19.42 -4.21 2.34
CA ILE A 202 18.48 -3.08 2.32
C ILE A 202 17.75 -2.99 3.66
N ASN A 203 17.23 -4.11 4.17
CA ASN A 203 16.56 -4.20 5.45
C ASN A 203 17.43 -3.72 6.62
N ALA A 204 18.64 -4.26 6.75
CA ALA A 204 19.57 -3.88 7.82
C ALA A 204 19.97 -2.41 7.74
N SER A 205 20.15 -1.86 6.54
CA SER A 205 20.62 -0.48 6.35
C SER A 205 19.68 0.59 6.91
N ILE A 206 18.37 0.32 6.95
CA ILE A 206 17.36 1.27 7.47
C ILE A 206 16.98 1.01 8.93
N LEU A 207 17.40 -0.13 9.49
CA LEU A 207 16.97 -0.60 10.81
C LEU A 207 17.22 0.42 11.93
N PRO A 208 18.41 1.07 12.05
CA PRO A 208 18.66 2.03 13.13
C PRO A 208 17.71 3.24 13.08
N LYS A 209 17.44 3.78 11.88
CA LYS A 209 16.56 4.92 11.67
C LYS A 209 15.11 4.58 12.04
N MET A 210 14.65 3.39 11.65
CA MET A 210 13.28 2.94 11.94
C MET A 210 13.08 2.67 13.42
N LEU A 211 14.07 2.07 14.07
CA LEU A 211 14.04 1.83 15.51
C LEU A 211 13.90 3.10 16.33
N ASN A 212 14.67 4.14 16.00
CA ASN A 212 14.60 5.41 16.71
C ASN A 212 13.19 6.02 16.63
N THR A 213 12.60 6.01 15.44
CA THR A 213 11.24 6.54 15.20
C THR A 213 10.18 5.74 15.95
N ALA A 214 10.24 4.41 15.87
CA ALA A 214 9.26 3.53 16.50
C ALA A 214 9.31 3.59 18.04
N ASN A 215 10.52 3.54 18.62
CA ASN A 215 10.69 3.60 20.08
C ASN A 215 10.23 4.95 20.64
N SER A 216 10.55 6.06 19.96
CA SER A 216 10.10 7.39 20.37
C SER A 216 8.57 7.52 20.35
N THR A 217 7.94 6.92 19.33
CA THR A 217 6.47 6.91 19.22
C THR A 217 5.84 6.03 20.29
N GLU A 218 6.38 4.83 20.52
CA GLU A 218 5.90 3.89 21.56
C GLU A 218 5.95 4.50 22.95
N GLN A 219 7.07 5.13 23.31
CA GLN A 219 7.24 5.79 24.61
C GLN A 219 6.18 6.89 24.81
N SER A 220 5.81 7.57 23.74
CA SER A 220 4.84 8.66 23.77
C SER A 220 3.41 8.16 23.96
N VAL A 221 3.04 7.07 23.25
CA VAL A 221 1.75 6.39 23.44
C VAL A 221 1.61 5.90 24.88
N LYS A 222 2.65 5.27 25.43
CA LYS A 222 2.68 4.82 26.84
C LYS A 222 2.59 5.99 27.82
N SER A 223 3.30 7.09 27.56
CA SER A 223 3.27 8.29 28.42
C SER A 223 1.91 9.00 28.43
N ALA A 224 1.10 8.82 27.38
CA ALA A 224 -0.28 9.32 27.32
C ALA A 224 -1.29 8.45 28.08
N GLY A 225 -0.86 7.34 28.69
CA GLY A 225 -1.71 6.44 29.48
C GLY A 225 -2.42 5.37 28.65
N VAL A 226 -2.02 5.15 27.40
CA VAL A 226 -2.53 4.04 26.57
C VAL A 226 -1.73 2.78 26.85
N GLU A 227 -2.43 1.70 27.18
CA GLU A 227 -1.82 0.43 27.60
C GLU A 227 -1.58 -0.55 26.44
N VAL A 228 -2.24 -0.36 25.31
CA VAL A 228 -2.12 -1.27 24.15
C VAL A 228 -0.79 -1.07 23.41
N PRO A 229 -0.21 -2.15 22.85
CA PRO A 229 1.00 -2.05 22.02
C PRO A 229 0.82 -1.12 20.83
N LEU A 230 1.88 -0.38 20.48
CA LEU A 230 1.91 0.40 19.25
C LEU A 230 2.14 -0.53 18.05
N MET A 231 1.21 -0.50 17.11
CA MET A 231 1.31 -1.19 15.84
C MET A 231 1.95 -0.31 14.77
N ILE A 232 2.64 -0.94 13.82
CA ILE A 232 3.37 -0.29 12.72
C ILE A 232 2.75 -0.73 11.41
N MET A 233 2.36 0.24 10.58
CA MET A 233 1.82 -0.01 9.26
C MET A 233 2.88 -0.59 8.32
N ARG A 234 2.49 -1.64 7.59
CA ARG A 234 3.27 -2.29 6.54
C ARG A 234 2.86 -1.76 5.17
N GLY A 235 3.77 -1.85 4.21
CA GLY A 235 3.58 -1.48 2.81
C GLY A 235 2.67 -2.42 2.02
N ASP A 236 2.24 -3.54 2.60
CA ASP A 236 1.29 -4.50 2.01
C ASP A 236 -0.13 -4.34 2.57
N GLY A 237 -0.39 -3.28 3.34
CA GLY A 237 -1.71 -2.97 3.90
C GLY A 237 -1.99 -3.57 5.27
N GLY A 238 -1.08 -4.35 5.84
CA GLY A 238 -1.20 -4.86 7.21
C GLY A 238 -0.55 -3.96 8.26
N VAL A 239 -0.66 -4.40 9.52
CA VAL A 239 0.15 -3.88 10.64
C VAL A 239 0.94 -4.98 11.33
N MET A 240 1.99 -4.60 12.05
CA MET A 240 2.79 -5.49 12.89
C MET A 240 3.28 -4.77 14.16
N GLU A 241 3.58 -5.51 15.22
CA GLU A 241 4.25 -4.95 16.39
C GLU A 241 5.70 -4.50 16.12
N ILE A 242 6.23 -3.66 17.01
CA ILE A 242 7.62 -3.17 16.96
C ILE A 242 8.64 -4.32 17.05
N SER A 243 8.32 -5.39 17.79
CA SER A 243 9.13 -6.61 17.90
C SER A 243 9.39 -7.26 16.54
N GLU A 244 8.38 -7.32 15.68
CA GLU A 244 8.50 -7.83 14.31
C GLU A 244 9.10 -6.80 13.35
N MET A 245 8.77 -5.52 13.52
CA MET A 245 9.40 -4.44 12.76
C MET A 245 10.92 -4.44 12.92
N LYS A 246 11.45 -4.78 14.11
CA LYS A 246 12.89 -4.93 14.37
C LYS A 246 13.57 -5.96 13.47
N LYS A 247 12.86 -7.01 13.08
CA LYS A 247 13.38 -8.06 12.19
C LYS A 247 13.30 -7.62 10.73
N ARG A 248 12.17 -7.01 10.35
CA ARG A 248 11.80 -6.72 8.96
C ARG A 248 11.38 -5.25 8.75
N PRO A 249 12.18 -4.23 9.11
CA PRO A 249 11.78 -2.82 8.95
C PRO A 249 11.48 -2.43 7.50
N VAL A 250 12.04 -3.16 6.53
CA VAL A 250 11.78 -2.92 5.10
C VAL A 250 10.32 -3.12 4.71
N LEU A 251 9.54 -3.89 5.48
CA LEU A 251 8.10 -4.03 5.27
C LEU A 251 7.34 -2.73 5.52
N THR A 252 7.94 -1.71 6.16
CA THR A 252 7.31 -0.39 6.37
C THR A 252 7.48 0.55 5.17
N MET A 253 8.24 0.14 4.15
CA MET A 253 8.40 0.90 2.91
C MET A 253 7.04 1.05 2.23
N LEU A 254 6.70 2.26 1.78
CA LEU A 254 5.37 2.59 1.20
C LEU A 254 4.19 2.38 2.17
N SER A 255 4.41 2.36 3.49
CA SER A 255 3.33 2.21 4.48
C SER A 255 2.28 3.32 4.44
N GLY A 256 2.66 4.57 4.14
CA GLY A 256 1.72 5.68 3.96
C GLY A 256 0.73 5.44 2.81
N PRO A 257 1.22 5.26 1.56
CA PRO A 257 0.36 4.90 0.43
C PRO A 257 -0.47 3.64 0.70
N ALA A 258 0.10 2.66 1.41
CA ALA A 258 -0.62 1.45 1.78
C ALA A 258 -1.78 1.72 2.75
N ALA A 259 -1.57 2.57 3.74
CA ALA A 259 -2.63 2.98 4.65
C ALA A 259 -3.78 3.62 3.89
N SER A 260 -3.47 4.46 2.91
CA SER A 260 -4.50 5.13 2.15
C SER A 260 -5.28 4.20 1.21
N VAL A 261 -4.63 3.20 0.60
CA VAL A 261 -5.31 2.11 -0.13
C VAL A 261 -6.22 1.32 0.81
N MET A 262 -5.74 0.98 2.01
CA MET A 262 -6.53 0.26 3.01
C MET A 262 -7.69 1.08 3.55
N GLY A 263 -7.51 2.39 3.77
CA GLY A 263 -8.60 3.30 4.12
C GLY A 263 -9.64 3.33 3.01
N SER A 264 -9.22 3.42 1.75
CA SER A 264 -10.13 3.39 0.60
C SER A 264 -10.90 2.07 0.51
N LEU A 265 -10.20 0.94 0.70
CA LEU A 265 -10.84 -0.37 0.73
C LEU A 265 -11.84 -0.47 1.88
N MET A 266 -11.41 -0.26 3.12
CA MET A 266 -12.20 -0.59 4.31
C MET A 266 -13.27 0.46 4.64
N TYR A 267 -12.95 1.74 4.47
CA TYR A 267 -13.86 2.85 4.81
C TYR A 267 -14.83 3.16 3.67
N LEU A 268 -14.36 3.14 2.41
CA LEU A 268 -15.18 3.47 1.24
C LEU A 268 -15.80 2.24 0.59
N ARG A 269 -15.43 1.02 1.03
CA ARG A 269 -15.85 -0.25 0.42
C ARG A 269 -15.49 -0.35 -1.07
N ALA A 270 -14.40 0.31 -1.47
CA ALA A 270 -13.92 0.29 -2.84
C ALA A 270 -13.61 -1.15 -3.28
N SER A 271 -14.22 -1.61 -4.37
CA SER A 271 -14.11 -2.99 -4.85
C SER A 271 -13.21 -3.10 -6.09
N ASN A 272 -13.53 -2.35 -7.14
CA ASN A 272 -12.68 -2.15 -8.31
C ASN A 272 -12.40 -0.65 -8.47
N GLY A 273 -11.13 -0.26 -8.50
CA GLY A 273 -10.77 1.14 -8.64
C GLY A 273 -9.28 1.40 -8.72
N VAL A 274 -8.94 2.47 -9.43
CA VAL A 274 -7.60 3.04 -9.40
C VAL A 274 -7.58 4.08 -8.29
N TYR A 275 -6.85 3.74 -7.26
CA TYR A 275 -6.58 4.61 -6.13
C TYR A 275 -5.69 5.78 -6.57
N PHE A 276 -6.09 7.00 -6.25
CA PHE A 276 -5.46 8.23 -6.72
C PHE A 276 -5.21 9.20 -5.55
N GLU A 277 -4.12 8.97 -4.80
CA GLU A 277 -3.70 9.86 -3.72
C GLU A 277 -3.01 11.08 -4.26
N VAL A 278 -3.42 12.26 -3.84
CA VAL A 278 -2.69 13.49 -4.14
C VAL A 278 -2.37 14.22 -2.85
N GLY A 279 -1.07 14.31 -2.55
CA GLY A 279 -0.54 15.16 -1.49
C GLY A 279 -0.15 16.55 -1.98
N GLY A 280 0.72 17.21 -1.21
CA GLY A 280 1.38 18.46 -1.65
C GLY A 280 2.63 18.22 -2.50
N THR A 281 3.28 17.07 -2.36
CA THR A 281 4.58 16.75 -2.97
C THR A 281 4.50 15.69 -4.06
N THR A 282 3.71 14.63 -3.81
CA THR A 282 3.64 13.43 -4.64
C THR A 282 2.20 12.99 -4.86
N THR A 283 1.99 12.23 -5.94
CA THR A 283 0.77 11.48 -6.22
C THR A 283 1.09 10.00 -6.14
N ASN A 284 0.27 9.22 -5.42
CA ASN A 284 0.41 7.77 -5.32
C ASN A 284 -0.76 7.11 -6.03
N ILE A 285 -0.47 6.25 -7.00
CA ILE A 285 -1.48 5.54 -7.80
C ILE A 285 -1.38 4.05 -7.55
N GLY A 286 -2.48 3.42 -7.11
CA GLY A 286 -2.55 1.99 -6.84
C GLY A 286 -3.81 1.37 -7.41
N VAL A 287 -3.95 0.06 -7.31
CA VAL A 287 -5.12 -0.68 -7.81
C VAL A 287 -5.77 -1.47 -6.68
N ILE A 288 -7.09 -1.37 -6.60
CA ILE A 288 -7.94 -2.31 -5.86
C ILE A 288 -8.72 -3.09 -6.91
N LYS A 289 -8.64 -4.42 -6.84
CA LYS A 289 -9.33 -5.35 -7.72
C LYS A 289 -10.06 -6.40 -6.88
N ASP A 290 -11.34 -6.62 -7.16
CA ASP A 290 -12.20 -7.61 -6.52
C ASP A 290 -12.20 -7.49 -4.97
N GLY A 291 -12.18 -6.24 -4.49
CA GLY A 291 -12.13 -5.93 -3.05
C GLY A 291 -10.81 -6.32 -2.39
N ARG A 292 -9.73 -6.47 -3.16
CA ARG A 292 -8.39 -6.76 -2.69
C ARG A 292 -7.39 -5.76 -3.29
N PRO A 293 -6.42 -5.29 -2.51
CA PRO A 293 -5.43 -4.37 -3.03
C PRO A 293 -4.36 -5.15 -3.81
N ALA A 294 -3.90 -4.61 -4.93
CA ALA A 294 -2.90 -5.25 -5.77
C ALA A 294 -1.52 -5.27 -5.10
N ILE A 295 -0.86 -6.43 -5.08
CA ILE A 295 0.44 -6.65 -4.43
C ILE A 295 1.49 -7.07 -5.47
N ASP A 296 2.72 -6.61 -5.29
CA ASP A 296 3.90 -7.04 -6.04
C ASP A 296 5.16 -6.94 -5.17
N TYR A 297 6.30 -7.46 -5.66
CA TYR A 297 7.58 -7.24 -5.02
C TYR A 297 8.12 -5.85 -5.30
N SER A 298 8.51 -5.17 -4.23
CA SER A 298 9.08 -3.84 -4.32
C SER A 298 10.46 -3.82 -5.00
N VAL A 299 10.74 -2.70 -5.66
CA VAL A 299 12.00 -2.42 -6.35
C VAL A 299 12.66 -1.20 -5.69
N VAL A 300 13.91 -1.36 -5.26
CA VAL A 300 14.68 -0.29 -4.61
C VAL A 300 15.88 0.05 -5.48
N GLY A 301 15.94 1.28 -6.02
CA GLY A 301 17.06 1.71 -6.88
C GLY A 301 17.27 0.86 -8.13
N GLY A 302 16.19 0.28 -8.68
CA GLY A 302 16.26 -0.67 -9.80
C GLY A 302 16.57 -2.11 -9.39
N HIS A 303 16.77 -2.38 -8.09
CA HIS A 303 17.01 -3.72 -7.58
C HIS A 303 15.70 -4.37 -7.10
N ARG A 304 15.27 -5.45 -7.78
CA ARG A 304 14.16 -6.29 -7.32
C ARG A 304 14.48 -6.91 -5.96
N THR A 305 13.56 -6.80 -5.00
CA THR A 305 13.67 -7.36 -3.64
C THR A 305 12.67 -8.51 -3.45
N TYR A 306 12.72 -9.23 -2.33
CA TYR A 306 11.66 -10.19 -1.96
C TYR A 306 10.62 -9.60 -0.99
N ILE A 307 10.49 -8.27 -0.97
CA ILE A 307 9.60 -7.57 -0.06
C ILE A 307 8.27 -7.33 -0.77
N SER A 308 7.26 -8.06 -0.32
CA SER A 308 5.88 -7.87 -0.73
C SER A 308 5.38 -6.49 -0.29
N SER A 309 4.79 -5.75 -1.21
CA SER A 309 4.20 -4.43 -0.97
C SER A 309 3.07 -4.21 -1.96
N LEU A 310 2.17 -3.29 -1.66
CA LEU A 310 1.18 -2.83 -2.62
C LEU A 310 1.87 -2.28 -3.86
N ASP A 311 1.36 -2.64 -5.03
CA ASP A 311 1.87 -2.10 -6.29
C ASP A 311 1.36 -0.67 -6.48
N VAL A 312 2.06 0.25 -5.84
CA VAL A 312 1.79 1.68 -5.87
C VAL A 312 2.88 2.37 -6.67
N ARG A 313 2.46 3.24 -7.58
CA ARG A 313 3.31 4.09 -8.41
C ARG A 313 3.35 5.48 -7.80
N VAL A 314 4.53 5.92 -7.39
CA VAL A 314 4.75 7.24 -6.78
C VAL A 314 5.25 8.20 -7.86
N LEU A 315 4.54 9.32 -8.06
CA LEU A 315 4.92 10.36 -9.00
C LEU A 315 5.27 11.66 -8.28
N GLY A 316 6.30 12.35 -8.77
CA GLY A 316 6.67 13.71 -8.34
C GLY A 316 5.77 14.80 -8.95
N VAL A 317 4.46 14.59 -9.01
CA VAL A 317 3.48 15.58 -9.42
C VAL A 317 2.29 15.52 -8.48
N ALA A 318 1.85 16.65 -7.94
CA ALA A 318 0.83 16.72 -6.88
C ALA A 318 0.20 18.11 -6.82
N GLY A 319 -0.68 18.37 -5.84
CA GLY A 319 -1.36 19.68 -5.72
C GLY A 319 -0.38 20.85 -5.57
N GLY A 320 0.74 20.63 -4.87
CA GLY A 320 1.77 21.63 -4.61
C GLY A 320 2.93 21.70 -5.57
N SER A 321 2.89 20.92 -6.67
CA SER A 321 3.98 20.92 -7.64
C SER A 321 4.15 22.29 -8.28
N MET A 322 5.39 22.75 -8.32
CA MET A 322 5.75 24.04 -8.89
C MET A 322 5.77 23.98 -10.42
N VAL A 323 5.42 25.10 -11.03
CA VAL A 323 5.41 25.26 -12.48
C VAL A 323 6.82 25.57 -12.98
N ARG A 324 7.22 24.92 -14.08
CA ARG A 324 8.39 25.28 -14.89
C ARG A 324 7.91 25.82 -16.22
N ALA A 325 8.35 27.01 -16.59
CA ALA A 325 7.82 27.70 -17.77
C ALA A 325 8.88 28.51 -18.50
N ASP A 326 8.59 28.82 -19.76
CA ASP A 326 9.33 29.78 -20.56
C ASP A 326 8.33 30.64 -21.36
N LYS A 327 8.84 31.50 -22.24
CA LYS A 327 8.01 32.38 -23.09
C LYS A 327 7.05 31.63 -24.03
N ASN A 328 7.29 30.35 -24.31
CA ASN A 328 6.48 29.56 -25.24
C ASN A 328 5.32 28.85 -24.55
N GLY A 329 5.46 28.52 -23.27
CA GLY A 329 4.54 27.59 -22.63
C GLY A 329 4.94 27.18 -21.22
N VAL A 330 4.02 26.46 -20.58
CA VAL A 330 4.38 25.62 -19.43
C VAL A 330 5.16 24.43 -19.95
N LYS A 331 6.42 24.35 -19.55
CA LYS A 331 7.34 23.30 -19.98
C LYS A 331 7.12 22.03 -19.16
N ASP A 332 6.93 22.17 -17.86
CA ASP A 332 6.81 21.04 -16.95
C ASP A 332 6.15 21.46 -15.62
N VAL A 333 5.69 20.50 -14.82
CA VAL A 333 5.16 20.71 -13.46
C VAL A 333 5.78 19.69 -12.51
N GLY A 334 6.39 20.16 -11.43
CA GLY A 334 7.26 19.34 -10.59
C GLY A 334 8.64 19.09 -11.22
N PRO A 335 9.47 18.19 -10.66
CA PRO A 335 9.21 17.39 -9.46
C PRO A 335 9.27 18.17 -8.15
N ARG A 336 9.74 19.43 -8.16
CA ARG A 336 9.73 20.28 -6.95
C ARG A 336 8.32 20.71 -6.57
N SER A 337 8.09 20.77 -5.27
CA SER A 337 6.89 21.33 -4.68
C SER A 337 7.20 22.63 -3.97
N ALA A 338 6.18 23.47 -3.80
CA ALA A 338 6.30 24.74 -3.10
C ALA A 338 6.81 24.55 -1.66
N HIS A 339 6.40 23.47 -0.97
CA HIS A 339 6.88 23.13 0.36
C HIS A 339 8.40 22.90 0.40
N ILE A 340 8.95 22.13 -0.56
CA ILE A 340 10.39 21.87 -0.64
C ILE A 340 11.16 23.16 -0.96
N ALA A 341 10.57 24.04 -1.77
CA ALA A 341 11.14 25.34 -2.12
C ALA A 341 11.01 26.40 -1.00
N GLY A 342 10.25 26.13 0.07
CA GLY A 342 9.97 27.10 1.12
C GLY A 342 9.07 28.25 0.67
N LEU A 343 8.16 28.00 -0.29
CA LEU A 343 7.24 28.99 -0.84
C LEU A 343 5.79 28.64 -0.48
N ASP A 344 4.98 29.67 -0.27
CA ASP A 344 3.54 29.54 -0.07
C ASP A 344 2.80 29.41 -1.42
N TYR A 345 1.64 28.78 -1.41
CA TYR A 345 0.80 28.63 -2.59
C TYR A 345 0.02 29.94 -2.77
N ALA A 346 0.02 30.48 -3.98
CA ALA A 346 -0.68 31.74 -4.25
C ALA A 346 -2.19 31.68 -3.94
N VAL A 347 -2.82 30.53 -4.17
CA VAL A 347 -4.26 30.33 -3.93
C VAL A 347 -4.67 30.39 -2.45
N PHE A 348 -3.73 30.16 -1.53
CA PHE A 348 -3.96 30.27 -0.08
C PHE A 348 -3.39 31.56 0.51
N THR A 349 -2.78 32.42 -0.33
CA THR A 349 -2.29 33.73 0.09
C THR A 349 -3.45 34.72 0.08
N PRO A 350 -3.63 35.56 1.11
CA PRO A 350 -4.64 36.62 1.10
C PRO A 350 -4.50 37.50 -0.14
N GLU A 351 -5.62 37.82 -0.79
CA GLU A 351 -5.63 38.48 -2.10
C GLU A 351 -5.02 39.90 -2.03
N GLU A 352 -5.24 40.57 -0.91
CA GLU A 352 -4.71 41.89 -0.55
C GLU A 352 -3.19 41.92 -0.37
N GLU A 353 -2.55 40.78 -0.09
CA GLU A 353 -1.08 40.69 -0.05
C GLU A 353 -0.47 40.68 -1.46
N ILE A 354 -1.24 40.25 -2.47
CA ILE A 354 -0.76 40.08 -3.85
C ILE A 354 -0.82 41.41 -4.60
N VAL A 355 0.14 42.30 -4.26
CA VAL A 355 0.29 43.63 -4.84
C VAL A 355 1.52 43.69 -5.75
N ASP A 356 1.35 44.28 -6.94
CA ASP A 356 2.37 44.39 -8.00
C ASP A 356 3.15 43.06 -8.26
N PRO A 357 2.44 41.92 -8.48
CA PRO A 357 3.11 40.62 -8.61
C PRO A 357 4.01 40.58 -9.84
N LYS A 358 5.21 40.01 -9.69
CA LYS A 358 6.18 39.85 -10.79
C LYS A 358 6.63 38.41 -10.90
N VAL A 359 6.62 37.87 -12.13
CA VAL A 359 7.18 36.55 -12.40
C VAL A 359 8.69 36.57 -12.28
N VAL A 360 9.24 35.61 -11.55
CA VAL A 360 10.68 35.39 -11.39
C VAL A 360 10.96 33.92 -11.64
N PHE A 361 12.04 33.64 -12.38
CA PHE A 361 12.54 32.30 -12.62
C PHE A 361 13.74 32.04 -11.73
N PHE A 362 13.81 30.86 -11.11
CA PHE A 362 14.90 30.52 -10.19
C PHE A 362 15.11 29.01 -10.07
N SER A 363 16.18 28.63 -9.39
CA SER A 363 16.50 27.26 -9.00
C SER A 363 16.15 27.02 -7.52
N PRO A 364 15.15 26.17 -7.18
CA PRO A 364 14.70 25.98 -5.80
C PRO A 364 15.74 25.35 -4.87
N LYS A 365 16.54 24.41 -5.40
CA LYS A 365 17.64 23.74 -4.70
C LYS A 365 18.84 23.61 -5.64
N GLU A 366 20.03 23.43 -5.07
CA GLU A 366 21.24 23.19 -5.85
C GLU A 366 21.05 22.02 -6.82
N GLY A 367 21.37 22.24 -8.11
CA GLY A 367 21.19 21.26 -9.19
C GLY A 367 19.82 21.29 -9.86
N ASP A 368 18.84 22.03 -9.35
CA ASP A 368 17.57 22.21 -10.02
C ASP A 368 17.71 23.16 -11.23
N PRO A 369 16.94 22.94 -12.31
CA PRO A 369 16.80 23.91 -13.39
C PRO A 369 16.41 25.31 -12.92
N GLU A 370 16.85 26.35 -13.62
CA GLU A 370 16.55 27.76 -13.29
C GLU A 370 15.19 28.24 -13.84
N ASP A 371 14.38 27.34 -14.41
CA ASP A 371 13.11 27.65 -15.07
C ASP A 371 11.87 27.48 -14.17
N TYR A 372 12.04 27.33 -12.85
CA TYR A 372 10.91 27.29 -11.90
C TYR A 372 10.33 28.66 -11.63
N VAL A 373 9.01 28.73 -11.56
CA VAL A 373 8.26 29.96 -11.36
C VAL A 373 8.11 30.29 -9.88
N ALA A 374 8.51 31.51 -9.51
CA ALA A 374 8.08 32.20 -8.30
C ALA A 374 7.43 33.53 -8.67
N ILE A 375 6.58 34.04 -7.78
CA ILE A 375 5.94 35.34 -7.88
C ILE A 375 6.46 36.19 -6.74
N GLU A 376 7.18 37.26 -7.09
CA GLU A 376 7.68 38.23 -6.14
C GLU A 376 6.65 39.35 -5.98
N LEU A 377 6.25 39.59 -4.73
CA LEU A 377 5.28 40.62 -4.37
C LEU A 377 5.99 41.93 -4.01
N LYS A 378 5.27 43.05 -4.02
CA LYS A 378 5.81 44.37 -3.66
C LYS A 378 6.54 44.41 -2.31
N ASN A 379 6.10 43.62 -1.34
CA ASN A 379 6.68 43.54 0.00
C ASN A 379 7.94 42.64 0.07
N GLY A 380 8.39 42.08 -1.05
CA GLY A 380 9.54 41.18 -1.14
C GLY A 380 9.24 39.71 -0.80
N LYS A 381 8.01 39.39 -0.35
CA LYS A 381 7.58 38.00 -0.13
C LYS A 381 7.52 37.28 -1.48
N ARG A 382 7.96 36.01 -1.49
CA ARG A 382 7.87 35.13 -2.65
C ARG A 382 6.81 34.05 -2.39
N ILE A 383 5.92 33.89 -3.35
CA ILE A 383 4.92 32.82 -3.41
C ILE A 383 5.09 32.08 -4.74
N THR A 384 4.33 31.01 -4.99
CA THR A 384 4.38 30.30 -6.27
C THR A 384 3.01 29.85 -6.77
N ILE A 385 2.97 29.51 -8.06
CA ILE A 385 1.82 28.94 -8.76
C ILE A 385 1.96 27.42 -8.71
N THR A 386 0.86 26.72 -8.39
CA THR A 386 0.82 25.25 -8.29
C THR A 386 -0.35 24.66 -9.08
N ASN A 387 -0.43 23.33 -9.15
CA ASN A 387 -1.60 22.62 -9.69
C ASN A 387 -2.90 23.03 -8.96
N THR A 388 -2.86 23.19 -7.63
CA THR A 388 -4.00 23.68 -6.85
C THR A 388 -4.43 25.08 -7.29
N CYS A 389 -3.49 25.98 -7.60
CA CYS A 389 -3.82 27.30 -8.15
C CYS A 389 -4.55 27.17 -9.50
N ALA A 390 -4.02 26.36 -10.42
CA ALA A 390 -4.60 26.16 -11.74
C ALA A 390 -6.02 25.56 -11.69
N ALA A 391 -6.25 24.55 -10.83
CA ALA A 391 -7.56 23.94 -10.67
C ALA A 391 -8.61 24.90 -10.08
N ASN A 392 -8.23 25.76 -9.12
CA ASN A 392 -9.12 26.81 -8.60
C ASN A 392 -9.44 27.87 -9.66
N VAL A 393 -8.45 28.29 -10.47
CA VAL A 393 -8.65 29.25 -11.59
C VAL A 393 -9.69 28.75 -12.60
N LEU A 394 -9.66 27.45 -12.88
CA LEU A 394 -10.58 26.78 -13.82
C LEU A 394 -11.93 26.38 -13.19
N GLY A 395 -12.13 26.64 -11.89
CA GLY A 395 -13.38 26.31 -11.20
C GLY A 395 -13.61 24.81 -10.99
N LEU A 396 -12.55 24.00 -10.98
CA LEU A 396 -12.64 22.54 -10.84
C LEU A 396 -12.78 22.07 -9.38
N ILE A 397 -12.48 22.94 -8.42
CA ILE A 397 -12.50 22.61 -6.99
C ILE A 397 -13.72 23.24 -6.34
N LYS A 398 -14.50 22.41 -5.64
CA LYS A 398 -15.67 22.84 -4.87
C LYS A 398 -15.29 23.30 -3.45
N PRO A 399 -16.07 24.20 -2.81
CA PRO A 399 -15.77 24.78 -1.49
C PRO A 399 -15.54 23.78 -0.36
N GLU A 400 -16.17 22.61 -0.42
CA GLU A 400 -16.04 21.56 0.60
C GLU A 400 -14.67 20.87 0.62
N TYR A 401 -13.89 20.96 -0.46
CA TYR A 401 -12.62 20.26 -0.56
C TYR A 401 -11.47 21.05 0.05
N PHE A 402 -10.54 20.35 0.71
CA PHE A 402 -9.35 20.93 1.34
C PHE A 402 -8.49 21.78 0.38
N ALA A 403 -8.47 21.45 -0.91
CA ALA A 403 -7.73 22.18 -1.93
C ALA A 403 -8.41 23.49 -2.39
N TYR A 404 -9.61 23.80 -1.90
CA TYR A 404 -10.33 25.01 -2.27
C TYR A 404 -9.67 26.23 -1.67
N GLY A 405 -9.38 27.22 -2.50
CA GLY A 405 -8.80 28.48 -2.05
C GLY A 405 -9.28 29.66 -2.87
N ASN A 406 -8.60 30.79 -2.75
CA ASN A 406 -9.03 32.02 -3.41
C ASN A 406 -8.58 32.02 -4.89
N ALA A 407 -9.53 31.77 -5.79
CA ALA A 407 -9.29 31.78 -7.23
C ALA A 407 -8.80 33.15 -7.75
N ASN A 408 -9.25 34.27 -7.17
CA ASN A 408 -8.77 35.61 -7.55
C ASN A 408 -7.32 35.84 -7.15
N ALA A 409 -6.92 35.35 -5.97
CA ALA A 409 -5.53 35.38 -5.54
C ALA A 409 -4.64 34.59 -6.51
N ALA A 410 -5.07 33.38 -6.90
CA ALA A 410 -4.38 32.58 -7.90
C ALA A 410 -4.32 33.29 -9.28
N ARG A 411 -5.41 33.94 -9.72
CA ARG A 411 -5.45 34.71 -10.97
C ARG A 411 -4.46 35.87 -10.96
N LYS A 412 -4.46 36.68 -9.89
CA LYS A 412 -3.51 37.81 -9.72
C LYS A 412 -2.06 37.35 -9.77
N ALA A 413 -1.74 36.25 -9.10
CA ALA A 413 -0.40 35.69 -9.11
C ALA A 413 -0.01 35.06 -10.45
N MET A 414 -0.97 34.50 -11.21
CA MET A 414 -0.73 33.88 -12.52
C MET A 414 -0.65 34.89 -13.67
N GLN A 415 -1.24 36.08 -13.50
CA GLN A 415 -1.26 37.12 -14.54
C GLN A 415 0.13 37.50 -15.09
N PRO A 416 1.17 37.74 -14.28
CA PRO A 416 2.49 38.11 -14.82
C PRO A 416 3.13 37.01 -15.66
N LEU A 417 2.88 35.74 -15.31
CA LEU A 417 3.34 34.61 -16.11
C LEU A 417 2.56 34.52 -17.42
N ALA A 418 1.24 34.72 -17.38
CA ALA A 418 0.39 34.74 -18.57
C ALA A 418 0.80 35.85 -19.55
N ASP A 419 1.06 37.06 -19.03
CA ASP A 419 1.55 38.21 -19.81
C ASP A 419 2.93 37.92 -20.43
N TYR A 420 3.84 37.33 -19.66
CA TYR A 420 5.18 36.93 -20.14
C TYR A 420 5.11 35.94 -21.31
N MET A 421 4.10 35.09 -21.35
CA MET A 421 3.88 34.06 -22.38
C MET A 421 3.00 34.54 -23.54
N GLY A 422 2.39 35.72 -23.45
CA GLY A 422 1.37 36.20 -24.39
C GLY A 422 0.11 35.32 -24.41
N LYS A 423 -0.35 34.88 -23.23
CA LYS A 423 -1.51 34.00 -23.05
C LYS A 423 -2.47 34.54 -21.99
N THR A 424 -3.67 33.97 -21.94
CA THR A 424 -4.61 34.20 -20.84
C THR A 424 -4.26 33.34 -19.62
N VAL A 425 -4.76 33.74 -18.45
CA VAL A 425 -4.59 33.00 -17.20
C VAL A 425 -5.20 31.59 -17.29
N GLU A 426 -6.36 31.43 -17.94
CA GLU A 426 -7.02 30.15 -18.17
C GLU A 426 -6.20 29.22 -19.09
N GLU A 427 -5.58 29.76 -20.13
CA GLU A 427 -4.70 28.98 -21.01
C GLU A 427 -3.45 28.49 -20.26
N VAL A 428 -2.89 29.31 -19.38
CA VAL A 428 -1.77 28.90 -18.51
C VAL A 428 -2.22 27.83 -17.52
N ALA A 429 -3.35 28.04 -16.83
CA ALA A 429 -3.91 27.06 -15.90
C ALA A 429 -4.19 25.70 -16.58
N THR A 430 -4.74 25.73 -17.80
CA THR A 430 -5.00 24.52 -18.59
C THR A 430 -3.69 23.81 -18.97
N GLN A 431 -2.65 24.55 -19.36
CA GLN A 431 -1.34 23.95 -19.65
C GLN A 431 -0.69 23.33 -18.40
N ILE A 432 -0.81 23.97 -17.24
CA ILE A 432 -0.31 23.43 -15.96
C ILE A 432 -0.93 22.05 -15.70
N LEU A 433 -2.27 21.95 -15.71
CA LEU A 433 -2.94 20.68 -15.46
C LEU A 433 -2.71 19.65 -16.57
N THR A 434 -2.55 20.09 -17.83
CA THR A 434 -2.21 19.20 -18.95
C THR A 434 -0.84 18.54 -18.73
N ARG A 435 0.18 19.29 -18.29
CA ARG A 435 1.50 18.73 -17.97
C ARG A 435 1.48 17.77 -16.80
N ALA A 436 0.59 17.98 -15.83
CA ALA A 436 0.38 17.01 -14.75
C ALA A 436 -0.28 15.72 -15.27
N TYR A 437 -1.34 15.85 -16.06
CA TYR A 437 -2.06 14.73 -16.67
C TYR A 437 -1.16 13.85 -17.55
N GLU A 438 -0.31 14.45 -18.39
CA GLU A 438 0.65 13.72 -19.26
C GLU A 438 1.61 12.80 -18.48
N LYS A 439 1.85 13.07 -17.19
CA LYS A 439 2.64 12.20 -16.30
C LYS A 439 1.80 11.12 -15.64
N ILE A 440 0.52 11.39 -15.40
CA ILE A 440 -0.40 10.56 -14.63
C ILE A 440 -1.04 9.47 -15.50
N GLU A 441 -1.55 9.84 -16.67
CA GLU A 441 -2.28 8.92 -17.55
C GLU A 441 -1.49 7.64 -17.86
N PRO A 442 -0.20 7.69 -18.26
CA PRO A 442 0.53 6.47 -18.60
C PRO A 442 0.61 5.49 -17.43
N ILE A 443 0.66 6.00 -16.19
CA ILE A 443 0.72 5.17 -14.99
C ILE A 443 -0.60 4.48 -14.71
N ILE A 444 -1.72 5.20 -14.85
CA ILE A 444 -3.06 4.62 -14.69
C ILE A 444 -3.28 3.53 -15.73
N MET A 445 -2.90 3.79 -16.99
CA MET A 445 -3.05 2.82 -18.08
C MET A 445 -2.13 1.61 -17.91
N ASP A 446 -0.86 1.79 -17.51
CA ASP A 446 0.06 0.67 -17.20
C ASP A 446 -0.50 -0.23 -16.09
N LEU A 447 -1.03 0.35 -15.02
CA LEU A 447 -1.64 -0.40 -13.93
C LEU A 447 -2.94 -1.10 -14.37
N ALA A 448 -3.77 -0.43 -15.16
CA ALA A 448 -4.99 -1.03 -15.71
C ALA A 448 -4.66 -2.24 -16.60
N ASP A 449 -3.67 -2.12 -17.47
CA ASP A 449 -3.22 -3.20 -18.35
C ASP A 449 -2.59 -4.35 -17.54
N LYS A 450 -1.70 -4.03 -16.58
CA LYS A 450 -1.02 -5.02 -15.73
C LYS A 450 -2.01 -5.88 -14.95
N TYR A 451 -3.05 -5.26 -14.38
CA TYR A 451 -4.06 -5.95 -13.56
C TYR A 451 -5.32 -6.34 -14.33
N ARG A 452 -5.34 -6.14 -15.66
CA ARG A 452 -6.46 -6.44 -16.56
C ARG A 452 -7.76 -5.84 -16.05
N LEU A 453 -7.72 -4.56 -15.72
CA LEU A 453 -8.92 -3.79 -15.38
C LEU A 453 -9.66 -3.45 -16.68
N GLU A 454 -10.93 -3.82 -16.76
CA GLU A 454 -11.76 -3.44 -17.90
C GLU A 454 -12.02 -1.93 -17.88
N LYS A 455 -11.80 -1.26 -19.02
CA LYS A 455 -11.83 0.21 -19.11
C LYS A 455 -13.13 0.84 -18.62
N ASP A 456 -14.26 0.19 -18.85
CA ASP A 456 -15.58 0.63 -18.40
C ASP A 456 -15.80 0.44 -16.89
N GLN A 457 -15.01 -0.41 -16.23
CA GLN A 457 -15.04 -0.63 -14.78
C GLN A 457 -14.05 0.24 -14.01
N ILE A 458 -13.11 0.93 -14.70
CA ILE A 458 -12.15 1.80 -14.03
C ILE A 458 -12.86 3.04 -13.48
N SER A 459 -12.80 3.18 -12.15
CA SER A 459 -13.15 4.40 -11.42
C SER A 459 -11.93 4.93 -10.67
N LEU A 460 -11.73 6.25 -10.69
CA LEU A 460 -10.67 6.92 -9.95
C LEU A 460 -11.18 7.30 -8.55
N VAL A 461 -10.54 6.77 -7.51
CA VAL A 461 -10.87 7.13 -6.12
C VAL A 461 -9.85 8.15 -5.64
N GLY A 462 -10.25 9.42 -5.60
CA GLY A 462 -9.39 10.55 -5.26
C GLY A 462 -9.31 10.77 -3.77
N VAL A 463 -8.10 10.67 -3.22
CA VAL A 463 -7.89 10.89 -1.79
C VAL A 463 -6.66 11.75 -1.50
N GLY A 464 -6.52 12.15 -0.25
CA GLY A 464 -5.51 13.13 0.16
C GLY A 464 -6.00 14.56 -0.08
N GLY A 465 -5.38 15.51 0.63
CA GLY A 465 -5.82 16.91 0.61
C GLY A 465 -5.70 17.59 -0.76
N GLY A 466 -4.88 17.05 -1.67
CA GLY A 466 -4.70 17.57 -3.03
C GLY A 466 -5.57 16.90 -4.09
N ALA A 467 -6.41 15.90 -3.76
CA ALA A 467 -7.11 15.07 -4.75
C ALA A 467 -7.87 15.90 -5.78
N ALA A 468 -8.67 16.85 -5.29
CA ALA A 468 -9.51 17.73 -6.09
C ALA A 468 -8.71 18.61 -7.08
N ALA A 469 -7.41 18.82 -6.85
CA ALA A 469 -6.58 19.63 -7.74
C ALA A 469 -6.22 18.92 -9.06
N LEU A 470 -6.26 17.59 -9.10
CA LEU A 470 -5.81 16.81 -10.27
C LEU A 470 -6.87 15.85 -10.80
N ILE A 471 -7.65 15.22 -9.92
CA ILE A 471 -8.47 14.08 -10.31
C ILE A 471 -9.57 14.44 -11.30
N GLY A 472 -10.26 15.58 -11.11
CA GLY A 472 -11.35 15.99 -12.01
C GLY A 472 -10.84 16.20 -13.44
N PHE A 473 -9.74 16.95 -13.59
CA PHE A 473 -9.13 17.20 -14.90
C PHE A 473 -8.63 15.89 -15.56
N CYS A 474 -7.99 15.00 -14.80
CA CYS A 474 -7.53 13.72 -15.34
C CYS A 474 -8.71 12.83 -15.75
N SER A 475 -9.75 12.74 -14.91
CA SER A 475 -10.95 11.95 -15.17
C SER A 475 -11.65 12.40 -16.44
N ASP A 476 -11.83 13.72 -16.62
CA ASP A 476 -12.47 14.30 -17.81
C ASP A 476 -11.68 14.00 -19.09
N LYS A 477 -10.35 14.12 -19.03
CA LYS A 477 -9.47 13.82 -20.18
C LYS A 477 -9.50 12.35 -20.57
N MET A 478 -9.56 11.45 -19.59
CA MET A 478 -9.55 10.00 -19.82
C MET A 478 -10.94 9.44 -20.13
N GLY A 479 -12.01 10.20 -19.88
CA GLY A 479 -13.38 9.71 -19.95
C GLY A 479 -13.71 8.69 -18.86
N LEU A 480 -13.05 8.81 -17.69
CA LEU A 480 -13.27 7.93 -16.54
C LEU A 480 -14.23 8.57 -15.54
N ARG A 481 -14.77 7.75 -14.64
CA ARG A 481 -15.49 8.25 -13.47
C ARG A 481 -14.51 8.52 -12.35
N TYR A 482 -14.87 9.46 -11.48
CA TYR A 482 -14.14 9.67 -10.24
C TYR A 482 -15.08 9.93 -9.07
N SER A 483 -14.57 9.67 -7.88
CA SER A 483 -15.19 10.05 -6.62
C SER A 483 -14.14 10.62 -5.68
N ILE A 484 -14.48 11.70 -4.97
CA ILE A 484 -13.70 12.18 -3.82
C ILE A 484 -14.61 11.99 -2.61
N PRO A 485 -14.32 11.03 -1.74
CA PRO A 485 -15.18 10.71 -0.60
C PRO A 485 -15.04 11.75 0.52
N ASP A 486 -15.99 11.72 1.45
CA ASP A 486 -15.86 12.43 2.72
C ASP A 486 -14.60 11.96 3.46
N ASN A 487 -13.93 12.90 4.15
CA ASN A 487 -12.72 12.62 4.92
C ASN A 487 -11.53 12.13 4.09
N ALA A 488 -11.56 12.31 2.75
CA ALA A 488 -10.47 12.00 1.84
C ALA A 488 -9.11 12.53 2.31
N GLU A 489 -9.08 13.68 3.00
CA GLU A 489 -7.89 14.32 3.51
C GLU A 489 -7.22 13.57 4.68
N VAL A 490 -7.94 12.68 5.37
CA VAL A 490 -7.42 11.86 6.49
C VAL A 490 -7.53 10.36 6.22
N ILE A 491 -7.77 9.94 4.97
CA ILE A 491 -8.01 8.52 4.63
C ILE A 491 -6.87 7.60 5.05
N SER A 492 -5.63 8.07 5.01
CA SER A 492 -4.45 7.31 5.42
C SER A 492 -4.55 6.94 6.90
N SER A 493 -4.84 7.94 7.76
CA SER A 493 -5.05 7.73 9.19
C SER A 493 -6.25 6.80 9.48
N ILE A 494 -7.31 6.89 8.67
CA ILE A 494 -8.46 5.96 8.75
C ILE A 494 -7.99 4.53 8.43
N GLY A 495 -7.26 4.35 7.34
CA GLY A 495 -6.73 3.04 6.96
C GLY A 495 -5.76 2.47 7.98
N VAL A 496 -4.92 3.29 8.60
CA VAL A 496 -4.08 2.88 9.73
C VAL A 496 -4.93 2.40 10.90
N ALA A 497 -6.00 3.13 11.27
CA ALA A 497 -6.88 2.78 12.39
C ALA A 497 -7.67 1.49 12.14
N LEU A 498 -8.01 1.20 10.89
CA LEU A 498 -8.78 0.02 10.48
C LEU A 498 -7.90 -1.18 10.10
N ALA A 499 -6.58 -1.00 9.96
CA ALA A 499 -5.68 -2.05 9.51
C ALA A 499 -5.67 -3.27 10.45
N MET A 500 -5.50 -4.43 9.84
CA MET A 500 -5.39 -5.72 10.53
C MET A 500 -3.95 -6.22 10.51
N VAL A 501 -3.62 -7.08 11.47
CA VAL A 501 -2.34 -7.79 11.46
C VAL A 501 -2.29 -8.65 10.21
N ARG A 502 -1.18 -8.60 9.48
CA ARG A 502 -0.96 -9.37 8.27
C ARG A 502 0.41 -10.00 8.34
N ASP A 503 0.54 -11.26 7.93
CA ASP A 503 1.83 -11.83 7.57
C ASP A 503 1.72 -12.75 6.35
N VAL A 504 2.83 -12.96 5.66
CA VAL A 504 2.89 -13.74 4.41
C VAL A 504 4.06 -14.70 4.48
N VAL A 505 3.77 -15.97 4.23
CA VAL A 505 4.77 -17.04 4.11
C VAL A 505 4.76 -17.53 2.67
N GLU A 506 5.94 -17.58 2.04
CA GLU A 506 6.09 -18.02 0.66
C GLU A 506 7.16 -19.09 0.54
N ARG A 507 6.88 -20.15 -0.21
CA ARG A 507 7.82 -21.23 -0.49
C ARG A 507 7.75 -21.66 -1.95
N VAL A 508 8.86 -22.15 -2.48
CA VAL A 508 8.87 -22.82 -3.79
C VAL A 508 8.61 -24.30 -3.55
N VAL A 509 7.42 -24.76 -3.92
CA VAL A 509 6.96 -26.14 -3.76
C VAL A 509 6.48 -26.65 -5.12
N PRO A 510 7.32 -27.41 -5.86
CA PRO A 510 6.89 -28.04 -7.12
C PRO A 510 5.76 -29.04 -6.84
N ASN A 511 4.61 -28.86 -7.48
CA ASN A 511 3.41 -29.70 -7.30
C ASN A 511 3.00 -29.84 -5.82
N PRO A 512 2.49 -28.76 -5.19
CA PRO A 512 2.19 -28.74 -3.76
C PRO A 512 1.17 -29.82 -3.38
N THR A 513 1.48 -30.57 -2.32
CA THR A 513 0.57 -31.56 -1.73
C THR A 513 -0.35 -30.91 -0.68
N PRO A 514 -1.47 -31.56 -0.30
CA PRO A 514 -2.29 -31.07 0.81
C PRO A 514 -1.54 -30.87 2.13
N GLU A 515 -0.48 -31.66 2.38
CA GLU A 515 0.35 -31.51 3.59
C GLU A 515 1.25 -30.28 3.50
N ASP A 516 1.80 -29.95 2.33
CA ASP A 516 2.57 -28.71 2.12
C ASP A 516 1.69 -27.48 2.38
N ILE A 517 0.46 -27.49 1.87
CA ILE A 517 -0.53 -26.42 2.08
C ILE A 517 -0.88 -26.29 3.56
N ARG A 518 -1.05 -27.41 4.28
CA ARG A 518 -1.30 -27.41 5.73
C ARG A 518 -0.12 -26.84 6.52
N SER A 519 1.10 -27.25 6.19
CA SER A 519 2.32 -26.81 6.86
C SER A 519 2.53 -25.31 6.72
N ILE A 520 2.42 -24.78 5.48
CA ILE A 520 2.60 -23.34 5.25
C ILE A 520 1.48 -22.51 5.90
N LYS A 521 0.25 -23.06 5.96
CA LYS A 521 -0.88 -22.42 6.64
C LYS A 521 -0.63 -22.28 8.14
N ALA A 522 -0.15 -23.34 8.79
CA ALA A 522 0.19 -23.30 10.22
C ALA A 522 1.29 -22.27 10.50
N GLU A 523 2.37 -22.25 9.70
CA GLU A 523 3.43 -21.26 9.85
C GLU A 523 2.93 -19.83 9.66
N ALA A 524 2.03 -19.59 8.70
CA ALA A 524 1.46 -18.26 8.47
C ALA A 524 0.61 -17.79 9.67
N ILE A 525 -0.13 -18.69 10.33
CA ILE A 525 -0.87 -18.39 11.56
C ILE A 525 0.11 -18.00 12.67
N ASP A 526 1.14 -18.81 12.91
CA ASP A 526 2.14 -18.53 13.94
C ASP A 526 2.81 -17.17 13.71
N LYS A 527 3.16 -16.85 12.45
CA LYS A 527 3.73 -15.56 12.06
C LYS A 527 2.80 -14.37 12.28
N ALA A 528 1.50 -14.52 12.01
CA ALA A 528 0.52 -13.49 12.31
C ALA A 528 0.37 -13.27 13.83
N VAL A 529 0.41 -14.35 14.63
CA VAL A 529 0.37 -14.25 16.10
C VAL A 529 1.64 -13.59 16.65
N GLU A 530 2.83 -13.97 16.14
CA GLU A 530 4.10 -13.29 16.45
C GLU A 530 4.06 -11.79 16.11
N SER A 531 3.30 -11.42 15.06
CA SER A 531 3.09 -10.03 14.63
C SER A 531 2.06 -9.25 15.45
N GLY A 532 1.39 -9.89 16.41
CA GLY A 532 0.43 -9.28 17.33
C GLY A 532 -1.03 -9.67 17.11
N ALA A 533 -1.33 -10.65 16.26
CA ALA A 533 -2.71 -11.13 16.07
C ALA A 533 -3.17 -12.02 17.23
N ALA A 534 -4.44 -11.92 17.61
CA ALA A 534 -5.09 -12.90 18.45
C ALA A 534 -5.29 -14.21 17.66
N ALA A 535 -4.86 -15.34 18.23
CA ALA A 535 -4.79 -16.62 17.52
C ALA A 535 -6.14 -17.10 16.95
N ASP A 536 -7.25 -16.82 17.62
CA ASP A 536 -8.61 -17.17 17.19
C ASP A 536 -9.20 -16.21 16.15
N SER A 537 -8.53 -15.11 15.87
CA SER A 537 -8.93 -14.13 14.85
C SER A 537 -8.29 -14.36 13.48
N VAL A 538 -7.27 -15.23 13.39
CA VAL A 538 -6.46 -15.38 12.18
C VAL A 538 -7.19 -16.20 11.12
N ASP A 539 -7.38 -15.60 9.94
CA ASP A 539 -7.77 -16.30 8.72
C ASP A 539 -6.59 -16.37 7.74
N VAL A 540 -6.49 -17.46 6.98
CA VAL A 540 -5.39 -17.68 6.03
C VAL A 540 -5.93 -17.97 4.64
N HIS A 541 -5.41 -17.25 3.66
CA HIS A 541 -5.63 -17.46 2.24
C HIS A 541 -4.41 -18.11 1.58
N ILE A 542 -4.65 -19.08 0.69
CA ILE A 542 -3.60 -19.78 -0.06
C ILE A 542 -3.64 -19.37 -1.52
N GLU A 543 -2.49 -18.99 -2.06
CA GLU A 543 -2.27 -18.70 -3.47
C GLU A 543 -1.20 -19.63 -4.03
N ILE A 544 -1.46 -20.21 -5.21
CA ILE A 544 -0.52 -21.10 -5.89
C ILE A 544 -0.23 -20.54 -7.28
N ASP A 545 1.02 -20.20 -7.52
CA ASP A 545 1.53 -19.82 -8.84
C ASP A 545 2.18 -21.04 -9.50
N PRO A 546 1.52 -21.66 -10.50
CA PRO A 546 2.03 -22.86 -11.16
C PRO A 546 3.25 -22.57 -12.04
N GLN A 547 3.44 -21.33 -12.53
CA GLN A 547 4.57 -21.00 -13.39
C GLN A 547 5.87 -20.93 -12.60
N THR A 548 5.80 -20.40 -11.38
CA THR A 548 6.97 -20.27 -10.50
C THR A 548 7.04 -21.38 -9.45
N SER A 549 6.06 -22.29 -9.41
CA SER A 549 5.88 -23.28 -8.34
C SER A 549 5.86 -22.63 -6.96
N LYS A 550 5.34 -21.40 -6.86
CA LYS A 550 5.32 -20.64 -5.61
C LYS A 550 4.00 -20.89 -4.90
N LEU A 551 4.09 -21.34 -3.65
CA LEU A 551 2.99 -21.48 -2.71
C LEU A 551 3.08 -20.32 -1.71
N THR A 552 2.03 -19.52 -1.63
CA THR A 552 1.94 -18.33 -0.78
C THR A 552 0.77 -18.50 0.19
N ALA A 553 1.03 -18.33 1.49
CA ALA A 553 0.01 -18.29 2.53
C ALA A 553 -0.04 -16.88 3.14
N ILE A 554 -1.21 -16.25 3.09
CA ILE A 554 -1.45 -14.89 3.57
C ILE A 554 -2.35 -14.98 4.79
N ALA A 555 -1.82 -14.66 5.96
CA ALA A 555 -2.57 -14.64 7.21
C ALA A 555 -3.01 -13.21 7.55
N LEU A 556 -4.27 -13.06 7.97
CA LEU A 556 -4.88 -11.80 8.42
C LEU A 556 -5.58 -12.02 9.76
N GLY A 557 -5.36 -11.14 10.74
CA GLY A 557 -5.99 -11.24 12.06
C GLY A 557 -6.15 -9.90 12.77
N SER A 558 -7.01 -9.85 13.79
CA SER A 558 -7.17 -8.70 14.67
C SER A 558 -6.25 -8.81 15.90
N THR A 559 -5.93 -7.68 16.53
CA THR A 559 -5.21 -7.66 17.82
C THR A 559 -6.11 -8.06 19.01
N GLU A 560 -7.41 -8.24 18.78
CA GLU A 560 -8.43 -8.50 19.80
C GLU A 560 -8.97 -9.94 19.70
N VAL A 561 -9.21 -10.56 20.86
CA VAL A 561 -9.69 -11.97 21.02
C VAL A 561 -11.17 -12.14 20.63
N LYS A 562 -11.97 -11.08 20.71
CA LYS A 562 -13.28 -11.14 20.04
C LYS A 562 -13.03 -10.89 18.57
N THR A 563 -13.51 -11.79 17.72
CA THR A 563 -13.78 -11.54 16.31
C THR A 563 -14.76 -10.37 16.23
N THR A 564 -14.24 -9.16 16.38
CA THR A 564 -14.99 -7.94 16.16
C THR A 564 -15.16 -7.93 14.65
N ASP A 565 -16.36 -8.24 14.18
CA ASP A 565 -16.69 -7.96 12.79
C ASP A 565 -16.67 -6.44 12.64
N LEU A 566 -15.55 -5.95 12.12
CA LEU A 566 -15.25 -4.54 12.07
C LEU A 566 -16.38 -3.80 11.32
N LEU A 567 -16.94 -4.37 10.25
CA LEU A 567 -17.87 -3.63 9.39
C LEU A 567 -19.32 -4.03 9.61
N LYS A 568 -20.19 -3.02 9.76
CA LYS A 568 -21.64 -3.18 9.84
C LYS A 568 -22.18 -3.96 8.64
N GLU A 569 -22.97 -5.00 8.92
CA GLU A 569 -23.66 -5.77 7.90
C GLU A 569 -24.66 -4.90 7.11
N CYS A 570 -24.67 -5.04 5.79
CA CYS A 570 -25.62 -4.45 4.88
C CYS A 570 -26.88 -5.34 4.77
N THR A 571 -28.02 -4.66 4.66
CA THR A 571 -29.28 -5.30 4.30
C THR A 571 -29.25 -5.74 2.84
N ALA A 572 -30.08 -6.71 2.46
CA ALA A 572 -30.22 -7.13 1.06
C ALA A 572 -30.58 -5.97 0.12
N LYS A 573 -31.33 -4.98 0.63
CA LYS A 573 -31.69 -3.77 -0.12
C LYS A 573 -30.45 -2.89 -0.39
N GLU A 574 -29.68 -2.58 0.65
CA GLU A 574 -28.43 -1.81 0.50
C GLU A 574 -27.43 -2.54 -0.39
N ALA A 575 -27.31 -3.87 -0.25
CA ALA A 575 -26.46 -4.69 -1.12
C ALA A 575 -26.91 -4.62 -2.59
N ARG A 576 -28.22 -4.64 -2.86
CA ARG A 576 -28.76 -4.47 -4.21
C ARG A 576 -28.48 -3.08 -4.79
N GLU A 577 -28.58 -2.03 -3.97
CA GLU A 577 -28.24 -0.67 -4.37
C GLU A 577 -26.76 -0.57 -4.78
N LEU A 578 -25.85 -1.15 -3.99
CA LEU A 578 -24.42 -1.21 -4.31
C LEU A 578 -24.14 -1.99 -5.61
N ALA A 579 -24.80 -3.14 -5.78
CA ALA A 579 -24.67 -3.92 -7.02
C ALA A 579 -25.20 -3.16 -8.24
N ALA A 580 -26.30 -2.42 -8.10
CA ALA A 580 -26.89 -1.61 -9.16
C ALA A 580 -26.02 -0.41 -9.54
N GLU A 581 -25.42 0.26 -8.55
CA GLU A 581 -24.48 1.36 -8.77
C GLU A 581 -23.27 0.89 -9.59
N ASP A 582 -22.68 -0.25 -9.22
CA ASP A 582 -21.56 -0.86 -9.93
C ASP A 582 -21.95 -1.31 -11.36
N LEU A 583 -23.12 -1.94 -11.52
CA LEU A 583 -23.66 -2.37 -12.81
C LEU A 583 -24.21 -1.22 -13.67
N LYS A 584 -24.31 0.00 -13.12
CA LYS A 584 -24.81 1.21 -13.80
C LYS A 584 -26.26 1.10 -14.26
N VAL A 585 -27.10 0.45 -13.46
CA VAL A 585 -28.53 0.25 -13.72
C VAL A 585 -29.36 0.71 -12.53
N ALA A 586 -30.69 0.80 -12.70
CA ALA A 586 -31.55 1.06 -11.55
C ALA A 586 -31.59 -0.18 -10.63
N PRO A 587 -31.71 -0.01 -9.29
CA PRO A 587 -31.85 -1.15 -8.37
C PRO A 587 -33.02 -2.09 -8.68
N SER A 588 -34.03 -1.62 -9.42
CA SER A 588 -35.15 -2.45 -9.89
C SER A 588 -34.80 -3.41 -11.02
N GLU A 589 -33.69 -3.18 -11.72
CA GLU A 589 -33.21 -4.02 -12.83
C GLU A 589 -32.29 -5.15 -12.34
N VAL A 590 -31.87 -5.09 -11.08
CA VAL A 590 -30.94 -6.04 -10.46
C VAL A 590 -31.71 -7.13 -9.70
N ASN A 591 -31.54 -8.37 -10.14
CA ASN A 591 -32.14 -9.55 -9.54
C ASN A 591 -31.19 -10.20 -8.54
N GLU A 592 -31.73 -10.70 -7.43
CA GLU A 592 -30.99 -11.57 -6.51
C GLU A 592 -31.09 -13.01 -7.01
N GLU A 593 -29.98 -13.57 -7.48
CA GLU A 593 -29.91 -14.94 -8.02
C GLU A 593 -29.92 -15.98 -6.91
N CYS A 594 -29.07 -15.76 -5.89
CA CYS A 594 -28.99 -16.59 -4.71
C CYS A 594 -28.28 -15.86 -3.56
N ALA A 595 -28.43 -16.41 -2.35
CA ALA A 595 -27.78 -15.88 -1.16
C ALA A 595 -27.45 -17.01 -0.17
N THR A 596 -26.44 -16.77 0.66
CA THR A 596 -26.13 -17.58 1.85
C THR A 596 -26.20 -16.69 3.08
N LYS A 597 -25.88 -17.27 4.25
CA LYS A 597 -25.69 -16.49 5.49
C LYS A 597 -24.68 -15.35 5.31
N ASN A 598 -23.66 -15.52 4.46
CA ASN A 598 -22.54 -14.57 4.38
C ASN A 598 -22.46 -13.80 3.05
N PHE A 599 -23.24 -14.17 2.04
CA PHE A 599 -23.16 -13.58 0.70
C PHE A 599 -24.52 -13.30 0.08
N TYR A 600 -24.56 -12.31 -0.81
CA TYR A 600 -25.61 -12.07 -1.79
C TYR A 600 -25.00 -12.18 -3.19
N VAL A 601 -25.72 -12.78 -4.13
CA VAL A 601 -25.33 -12.77 -5.53
C VAL A 601 -26.41 -12.10 -6.34
N PHE A 602 -26.02 -11.02 -7.01
CA PHE A 602 -26.90 -10.24 -7.86
C PHE A 602 -26.50 -10.37 -9.32
N ALA A 603 -27.49 -10.32 -10.21
CA ALA A 603 -27.27 -10.31 -11.64
C ALA A 603 -28.31 -9.45 -12.37
N ILE A 604 -28.04 -9.19 -13.65
CA ILE A 604 -29.00 -8.56 -14.56
C ILE A 604 -29.26 -9.48 -15.76
N GLU A 605 -30.51 -9.52 -16.22
CA GLU A 605 -30.84 -10.16 -17.49
C GLU A 605 -30.46 -9.23 -18.65
N GLY A 606 -29.22 -9.37 -19.12
CA GLY A 606 -28.71 -8.61 -20.27
C GLY A 606 -29.05 -9.24 -21.62
N LYS A 607 -29.06 -8.44 -22.69
CA LYS A 607 -29.13 -8.91 -24.08
C LYS A 607 -27.83 -9.62 -24.48
N GLY A 608 -27.70 -10.91 -24.13
CA GLY A 608 -26.62 -11.79 -24.57
C GLY A 608 -25.43 -11.93 -23.60
N LYS A 609 -25.48 -11.28 -22.43
CA LYS A 609 -24.52 -11.44 -21.32
C LYS A 609 -25.29 -11.49 -20.01
N HIS A 610 -24.76 -12.21 -19.02
CA HIS A 610 -25.33 -12.26 -17.67
C HIS A 610 -24.32 -11.73 -16.64
N PRO A 611 -24.21 -10.41 -16.45
CA PRO A 611 -23.31 -9.84 -15.45
C PRO A 611 -23.70 -10.27 -14.04
N VAL A 612 -22.71 -10.74 -13.28
CA VAL A 612 -22.86 -11.24 -11.90
C VAL A 612 -22.00 -10.40 -10.95
N ARG A 613 -22.55 -10.13 -9.76
CA ARG A 613 -21.88 -9.49 -8.63
C ARG A 613 -22.05 -10.34 -7.39
N ILE A 614 -20.95 -10.73 -6.78
CA ILE A 614 -20.95 -11.40 -5.47
C ILE A 614 -20.64 -10.35 -4.41
N LEU A 615 -21.58 -10.12 -3.49
CA LEU A 615 -21.39 -9.21 -2.37
C LEU A 615 -21.33 -10.00 -1.07
N ASP A 616 -20.40 -9.65 -0.17
CA ASP A 616 -20.47 -10.13 1.21
C ASP A 616 -21.56 -9.38 2.00
N LYS A 617 -21.94 -9.90 3.17
CA LYS A 617 -22.88 -9.19 4.06
C LYS A 617 -22.35 -7.85 4.55
N LYS A 618 -21.09 -7.47 4.29
CA LYS A 618 -20.53 -6.17 4.68
C LYS A 618 -20.64 -5.15 3.55
N GLY A 619 -21.17 -5.54 2.39
CA GLY A 619 -21.37 -4.68 1.23
C GLY A 619 -20.14 -4.56 0.32
N PHE A 620 -19.13 -5.42 0.46
CA PHE A 620 -18.04 -5.48 -0.52
C PHE A 620 -18.44 -6.32 -1.70
N ILE A 621 -18.22 -5.80 -2.90
CA ILE A 621 -18.32 -6.59 -4.12
C ILE A 621 -17.02 -7.40 -4.24
N LYS A 622 -17.09 -8.68 -3.91
CA LYS A 622 -15.96 -9.63 -3.91
C LYS A 622 -15.61 -10.15 -5.29
N VAL A 623 -16.58 -10.20 -6.20
CA VAL A 623 -16.39 -10.71 -7.56
C VAL A 623 -17.27 -9.92 -8.51
N GLN A 624 -16.67 -9.47 -9.62
CA GLN A 624 -17.35 -8.78 -10.70
C GLN A 624 -17.12 -9.50 -12.01
N ARG A 625 -18.18 -10.04 -12.62
CA ARG A 625 -18.09 -10.71 -13.93
C ARG A 625 -19.15 -10.17 -14.88
N ASN A 626 -18.77 -9.96 -16.13
CA ASN A 626 -19.69 -9.48 -17.16
C ASN A 626 -20.57 -10.58 -17.74
N ASP A 627 -20.16 -11.83 -17.64
CA ASP A 627 -20.94 -12.98 -18.10
C ASP A 627 -20.61 -14.19 -17.24
N GLY A 628 -21.55 -14.60 -16.38
CA GLY A 628 -21.38 -15.73 -15.50
C GLY A 628 -22.70 -16.37 -15.09
N LYS A 629 -22.62 -17.36 -14.21
CA LYS A 629 -23.78 -18.07 -13.69
C LYS A 629 -23.48 -18.50 -12.26
N ALA A 630 -24.40 -18.22 -11.35
CA ALA A 630 -24.30 -18.56 -9.94
C ALA A 630 -25.28 -19.69 -9.60
N ILE A 631 -24.82 -20.69 -8.84
CA ILE A 631 -25.61 -21.84 -8.44
C ILE A 631 -25.42 -22.06 -6.93
N LEU A 632 -26.51 -21.99 -6.17
CA LEU A 632 -26.54 -22.41 -4.77
C LEU A 632 -26.64 -23.94 -4.70
N CYS A 633 -25.72 -24.58 -3.98
CA CYS A 633 -25.75 -26.03 -3.77
C CYS A 633 -25.25 -26.40 -2.37
N LYS A 634 -25.40 -27.68 -2.00
CA LYS A 634 -24.74 -28.23 -0.82
C LYS A 634 -23.25 -28.38 -1.07
N ALA A 635 -22.43 -28.13 -0.05
CA ALA A 635 -20.98 -28.29 -0.11
C ALA A 635 -20.61 -29.67 -0.65
N GLY A 636 -21.22 -30.76 -0.21
CA GLY A 636 -20.94 -32.11 -0.72
C GLY A 636 -21.24 -32.34 -2.20
N SER A 637 -21.97 -31.43 -2.86
CA SER A 637 -22.34 -31.52 -4.29
C SER A 637 -21.50 -30.60 -5.20
N TYR A 638 -20.54 -29.84 -4.66
CA TYR A 638 -19.80 -28.81 -5.42
C TYR A 638 -19.16 -29.37 -6.69
N ARG A 639 -18.57 -30.58 -6.63
CA ARG A 639 -17.88 -31.21 -7.77
C ARG A 639 -18.78 -31.35 -8.98
N ASN A 640 -20.02 -31.79 -8.78
CA ASN A 640 -20.97 -31.97 -9.89
C ASN A 640 -21.31 -30.63 -10.54
N ILE A 641 -21.51 -29.58 -9.74
CA ILE A 641 -21.84 -28.24 -10.23
C ILE A 641 -20.67 -27.61 -10.99
N VAL A 642 -19.44 -27.76 -10.49
CA VAL A 642 -18.23 -27.26 -11.17
C VAL A 642 -18.05 -27.98 -12.51
N SER A 643 -18.16 -29.31 -12.55
CA SER A 643 -18.08 -30.05 -13.82
C SER A 643 -19.19 -29.69 -14.82
N GLN A 644 -20.39 -29.40 -14.33
CA GLN A 644 -21.48 -28.92 -15.18
C GLN A 644 -21.15 -27.56 -15.81
N LEU A 645 -20.76 -26.59 -14.99
CA LEU A 645 -20.41 -25.24 -15.44
C LEU A 645 -19.19 -25.24 -16.38
N TRP A 646 -18.29 -26.22 -16.26
CA TRP A 646 -17.09 -26.36 -17.09
C TRP A 646 -17.39 -26.55 -18.57
N GLU A 647 -18.46 -27.27 -18.86
CA GLU A 647 -18.93 -27.47 -20.23
C GLU A 647 -19.92 -26.38 -20.64
N GLU A 648 -20.83 -25.95 -19.76
CA GLU A 648 -21.85 -24.93 -20.09
C GLU A 648 -21.26 -23.57 -20.45
N LEU A 649 -20.14 -23.18 -19.82
CA LEU A 649 -19.55 -21.85 -19.97
C LEU A 649 -18.30 -21.81 -20.85
N ALA A 650 -17.94 -22.94 -21.49
CA ALA A 650 -16.82 -22.98 -22.42
C ALA A 650 -17.09 -22.13 -23.68
N ILE A 651 -16.12 -21.31 -24.07
CA ILE A 651 -16.17 -20.54 -25.32
C ILE A 651 -15.25 -21.20 -26.33
N TYR A 652 -15.82 -21.64 -27.45
CA TYR A 652 -15.08 -22.23 -28.55
C TYR A 652 -14.64 -21.14 -29.52
N GLN A 653 -13.34 -20.87 -29.59
CA GLN A 653 -12.71 -20.05 -30.61
C GLN A 653 -12.01 -20.95 -31.65
N GLN A 654 -11.64 -20.39 -32.81
CA GLN A 654 -11.10 -21.18 -33.92
C GLN A 654 -9.85 -22.00 -33.54
N ASP A 655 -8.99 -21.48 -32.65
CA ASP A 655 -7.72 -22.11 -32.28
C ASP A 655 -7.61 -22.47 -30.77
N ALA A 656 -8.64 -22.20 -29.96
CA ALA A 656 -8.60 -22.43 -28.52
C ALA A 656 -10.00 -22.61 -27.91
N ILE A 657 -10.07 -23.39 -26.84
CA ILE A 657 -11.26 -23.44 -25.97
C ILE A 657 -10.93 -22.59 -24.74
N LEU A 658 -11.66 -21.49 -24.56
CA LEU A 658 -11.59 -20.71 -23.33
C LEU A 658 -12.49 -21.36 -22.29
N ARG A 659 -11.88 -21.85 -21.22
CA ARG A 659 -12.58 -22.45 -20.09
C ARG A 659 -13.01 -21.37 -19.08
N PRO A 660 -14.10 -21.61 -18.33
CA PRO A 660 -14.60 -20.64 -17.37
C PRO A 660 -13.68 -20.49 -16.16
N ASP A 661 -13.72 -19.32 -15.55
CA ASP A 661 -13.18 -19.09 -14.22
C ASP A 661 -14.22 -19.46 -13.15
N TYR A 662 -13.76 -19.85 -11.96
CA TYR A 662 -14.63 -20.24 -10.85
C TYR A 662 -14.42 -19.40 -9.61
N TYR A 663 -15.53 -19.18 -8.91
CA TYR A 663 -15.56 -18.62 -7.57
C TYR A 663 -16.45 -19.48 -6.68
N ILE A 664 -16.00 -19.79 -5.46
CA ILE A 664 -16.79 -20.51 -4.46
C ILE A 664 -17.01 -19.61 -3.26
N CYS A 665 -18.28 -19.36 -2.93
CA CYS A 665 -18.67 -18.72 -1.68
C CYS A 665 -19.04 -19.79 -0.66
N ALA A 666 -18.20 -19.99 0.35
CA ALA A 666 -18.44 -21.00 1.38
C ALA A 666 -18.01 -20.51 2.75
N GLY A 667 -18.86 -20.73 3.77
CA GLY A 667 -18.73 -20.00 5.03
C GLY A 667 -18.74 -18.49 4.77
N ALA A 668 -17.84 -17.74 5.41
CA ALA A 668 -17.67 -16.30 5.20
C ALA A 668 -16.62 -15.94 4.13
N ARG A 669 -16.22 -16.90 3.28
CA ARG A 669 -15.13 -16.75 2.32
C ARG A 669 -15.61 -16.83 0.88
N VAL A 670 -14.98 -16.04 0.00
CA VAL A 670 -15.03 -16.21 -1.46
C VAL A 670 -13.65 -16.65 -1.92
N MET A 671 -13.61 -17.80 -2.58
CA MET A 671 -12.40 -18.45 -3.08
C MET A 671 -12.38 -18.32 -4.59
N ASP A 672 -11.26 -17.84 -5.14
CA ASP A 672 -11.07 -17.59 -6.57
C ASP A 672 -10.18 -18.70 -7.15
N PHE A 673 -10.67 -19.38 -8.19
CA PHE A 673 -9.97 -20.43 -8.92
C PHE A 673 -9.86 -20.08 -10.42
N SER A 674 -9.79 -18.79 -10.74
CA SER A 674 -9.60 -18.27 -12.10
C SER A 674 -8.24 -18.63 -12.69
N GLY A 675 -8.15 -18.64 -14.03
CA GLY A 675 -6.88 -18.75 -14.76
C GLY A 675 -6.29 -20.16 -14.90
N SER A 676 -6.91 -21.20 -14.32
CA SER A 676 -6.54 -22.58 -14.61
C SER A 676 -7.33 -23.11 -15.81
N VAL A 677 -6.63 -23.75 -16.75
CA VAL A 677 -7.21 -24.40 -17.94
C VAL A 677 -7.45 -25.91 -17.73
N ASP A 678 -7.16 -26.41 -16.53
CA ASP A 678 -7.18 -27.83 -16.17
C ASP A 678 -8.17 -28.08 -15.02
N LEU A 679 -9.20 -28.88 -15.30
CA LEU A 679 -10.27 -29.19 -14.36
C LEU A 679 -9.76 -29.98 -13.15
N ASP A 680 -8.83 -30.91 -13.33
CA ASP A 680 -8.33 -31.75 -12.23
C ASP A 680 -7.55 -30.91 -11.22
N LYS A 681 -6.79 -29.92 -11.70
CA LYS A 681 -6.10 -28.96 -10.84
C LYS A 681 -7.08 -28.07 -10.07
N ILE A 682 -8.12 -27.57 -10.73
CA ILE A 682 -9.16 -26.76 -10.08
C ILE A 682 -9.84 -27.59 -8.98
N MET A 683 -10.21 -28.84 -9.29
CA MET A 683 -10.84 -29.76 -8.33
C MET A 683 -9.95 -30.05 -7.13
N MET A 684 -8.64 -30.25 -7.33
CA MET A 684 -7.68 -30.46 -6.25
C MET A 684 -7.63 -29.26 -5.29
N LEU A 685 -7.53 -28.04 -5.84
CA LEU A 685 -7.50 -26.81 -5.04
C LEU A 685 -8.81 -26.62 -4.27
N MET A 686 -9.95 -26.82 -4.94
CA MET A 686 -11.26 -26.75 -4.30
C MET A 686 -11.42 -27.81 -3.21
N GLU A 687 -10.87 -29.02 -3.39
CA GLU A 687 -10.94 -30.09 -2.38
C GLU A 687 -10.24 -29.69 -1.08
N VAL A 688 -9.05 -29.10 -1.16
CA VAL A 688 -8.30 -28.65 0.03
C VAL A 688 -9.10 -27.61 0.82
N GLU A 689 -9.77 -26.69 0.13
CA GLU A 689 -10.58 -25.67 0.78
C GLU A 689 -11.90 -26.21 1.34
N MET A 690 -12.57 -27.09 0.59
CA MET A 690 -13.87 -27.66 0.95
C MET A 690 -13.77 -28.74 2.04
N GLN A 691 -12.58 -29.28 2.32
CA GLN A 691 -12.35 -30.28 3.38
C GLN A 691 -12.75 -29.77 4.78
N MET A 692 -12.63 -28.45 5.01
CA MET A 692 -12.94 -27.82 6.30
C MET A 692 -14.41 -27.37 6.40
N ILE A 693 -15.23 -27.66 5.40
CA ILE A 693 -16.62 -27.21 5.28
C ILE A 693 -17.54 -28.42 5.46
N ASP A 694 -18.59 -28.26 6.26
CA ASP A 694 -19.55 -29.34 6.45
C ASP A 694 -20.23 -29.64 5.11
N PRO A 695 -20.25 -30.90 4.63
CA PRO A 695 -20.91 -31.26 3.37
C PRO A 695 -22.38 -30.84 3.26
N GLY A 696 -23.07 -30.65 4.39
CA GLY A 696 -24.45 -30.18 4.48
C GLY A 696 -24.63 -28.66 4.42
N ASP A 697 -23.55 -27.88 4.49
CA ASP A 697 -23.61 -26.42 4.41
C ASP A 697 -23.96 -25.94 3.00
N ASP A 698 -24.64 -24.80 2.92
CA ASP A 698 -24.94 -24.13 1.66
C ASP A 698 -23.72 -23.36 1.16
N VAL A 699 -23.37 -23.57 -0.11
CA VAL A 699 -22.29 -22.87 -0.81
C VAL A 699 -22.80 -22.36 -2.15
N ILE A 700 -22.19 -21.29 -2.66
CA ILE A 700 -22.49 -20.77 -3.99
C ILE A 700 -21.30 -21.03 -4.90
N ILE A 701 -21.54 -21.69 -6.03
CA ILE A 701 -20.56 -21.88 -7.09
C ILE A 701 -20.90 -20.89 -8.20
N VAL A 702 -19.96 -20.02 -8.54
CA VAL A 702 -20.08 -19.09 -9.66
C VAL A 702 -19.07 -19.48 -10.73
N GLY A 703 -19.56 -19.81 -11.92
CA GLY A 703 -18.75 -19.95 -13.11
C GLY A 703 -18.86 -18.69 -13.95
N ALA A 704 -17.76 -18.24 -14.56
CA ALA A 704 -17.77 -17.04 -15.38
C ALA A 704 -16.99 -17.22 -16.68
N LYS A 705 -17.54 -16.71 -17.78
CA LYS A 705 -16.91 -16.78 -19.10
C LYS A 705 -15.71 -15.86 -19.17
N ASN A 706 -14.65 -16.34 -19.82
CA ASN A 706 -13.45 -15.55 -20.08
C ASN A 706 -13.60 -14.77 -21.38
N SER A 707 -13.77 -13.46 -21.25
CA SER A 707 -13.66 -12.50 -22.35
C SER A 707 -12.20 -12.04 -22.43
N LEU A 708 -11.38 -12.77 -23.18
CA LEU A 708 -10.11 -12.22 -23.68
C LEU A 708 -10.38 -11.17 -24.75
#